data_AF-A0A0P1LEK3-F1
#
_entry.id   AF-A0A0P1LEK3-F1
#
_cell.length_a   1.000
_cell.length_b   1.000
_cell.length_c   1.000
_cell.angle_alpha   90.00
_cell.angle_beta   90.00
_cell.angle_gamma   90.00
#
_symmetry.space_group_name_H-M   'P 1'
#
loop_
_entity.id
_entity.type
_entity.pdbx_description
1 polymer ?
#
loop_
_entity_poly.entity_id
_entity_poly.type
_entity_poly.pdbx_seq_one_letter_code
_entity_poly.pdbx_strand_id
1 'polypeptide(L)'
;MWRKLVIFTFLILLISFPAYQAFADVYASNIRFTNPDGKTPFDGSFADRTGVLIWFTLNDSASVVEVKIYHDVNPAHAKTITVYNLTQGEHSVYWDGTLDDGTTAPTGNWVVEVKAQQLGGYSAWTQVWENPVYTGAGIGLSNRDIDINRDPNSKNFGFMYITESTTFYQYNRMIKVNPIGTLVTEFDRSATFVNSDFDPWHIAIGSDGKAYVTYNTLKQIRVYYDTTLVDSFSLPFLPRGINVRDTIIYVTGDKYIYRIGKTGHEILSTDSLAGVAYFRDIAIDDSGYVFVAGGASSTSYKKIYKFKWTGTSLGVIDSVELPDNVTHIVIYSGADQNTNVDDILYARVRGTNGGVFKVVFTNPPSFEKLFVPSTSTSGSHAIAVDVVGNIYYANPSAERLRMYAPPSGPNSYTTKAVDPIVISQSGKAAKLVTLKEARKDENGDYKPDYMDTGDTLLVYGVVTSPNYTASSGNTSYYIQDETAGLNVFKSGTVLTFDLGDYLMVIGKITVFRGLTEIEPLTGDSTSIKVLWKNHPLPAPKKLAVSEFLSNFESYEGQLIRLDSLWKSSTSPAWPASGSDANMRFVSFAKTETLTVRIDADTDIDGQPEPQYPVSIIGIATQFTSGTTVYTGGYQISPRYYATDFITVNLPPSAATLVSPADSAFVHILSTDTVTFVWNKAKDGNVPEDTLIYIFKLANDKNFTSTSTVMVDTLTDTVKYVKGAQLFPLFPTGDTTLVLYWRVEVTDKKSPSVKSNIYRLNLSKPTSVEVVDNGIPTDYYLSQNYPNPFNPVTTIKFGLPEDAQVELVVYNVIGQKVATLVSEYMRAGHYVVQFDGSNYASGTYFYVLRAGNRVLKNKMLLIK
;
A
#
# COMPACT_ATOMS: atom_id res chain seq x y z
N MET A 1 -17.48 44.18 -0.94
CA MET A 1 -16.04 44.53 -0.84
C MET A 1 -15.16 43.39 -0.30
N TRP A 2 -15.68 42.44 0.47
CA TRP A 2 -14.90 41.29 1.00
C TRP A 2 -14.60 40.14 0.02
N ARG A 3 -15.29 40.05 -1.13
CA ARG A 3 -14.99 39.02 -2.16
C ARG A 3 -13.80 39.34 -3.06
N LYS A 4 -13.31 40.59 -3.07
CA LYS A 4 -12.11 40.98 -3.84
C LYS A 4 -10.81 40.89 -3.03
N LEU A 5 -10.89 40.80 -1.70
CA LEU A 5 -9.72 40.64 -0.83
C LEU A 5 -9.24 39.17 -0.82
N VAL A 6 -10.17 38.20 -0.80
CA VAL A 6 -9.84 36.76 -0.81
C VAL A 6 -9.18 36.32 -2.11
N ILE A 7 -9.51 36.95 -3.25
CA ILE A 7 -8.90 36.65 -4.55
C ILE A 7 -7.49 37.27 -4.66
N PHE A 8 -7.23 38.38 -3.96
CA PHE A 8 -5.90 39.03 -3.98
C PHE A 8 -4.90 38.36 -3.02
N THR A 9 -5.38 37.77 -1.91
CA THR A 9 -4.52 36.98 -1.00
C THR A 9 -4.18 35.60 -1.58
N PHE A 10 -5.05 35.02 -2.42
CA PHE A 10 -4.74 33.79 -3.16
C PHE A 10 -3.78 34.00 -4.34
N LEU A 11 -3.69 35.22 -4.90
CA LEU A 11 -2.78 35.52 -6.01
C LEU A 11 -1.34 35.84 -5.56
N ILE A 12 -1.13 36.20 -4.28
CA ILE A 12 0.19 36.52 -3.72
C ILE A 12 0.85 35.31 -3.03
N LEU A 13 0.08 34.26 -2.70
CA LEU A 13 0.61 32.97 -2.21
C LEU A 13 1.03 31.99 -3.32
N LEU A 14 1.02 32.44 -4.59
CA LEU A 14 1.45 31.68 -5.77
C LEU A 14 2.82 32.15 -6.31
N ILE A 15 3.53 33.03 -5.59
CA ILE A 15 4.88 33.49 -5.96
C ILE A 15 5.84 33.27 -4.78
N SER A 16 5.99 32.01 -4.40
CA SER A 16 7.20 31.45 -3.77
C SER A 16 7.08 29.93 -3.60
N PHE A 17 6.55 29.24 -4.63
CA PHE A 17 7.11 27.92 -4.88
C PHE A 17 8.49 28.18 -5.46
N PRO A 18 9.59 27.60 -4.95
CA PRO A 18 10.75 27.46 -5.80
C PRO A 18 10.20 26.73 -7.03
N ALA A 19 10.23 27.41 -8.18
CA ALA A 19 10.10 26.70 -9.43
C ALA A 19 11.08 25.53 -9.30
N TYR A 20 10.55 24.31 -9.31
CA TYR A 20 11.35 23.14 -9.58
C TYR A 20 11.91 23.40 -10.99
N GLN A 21 13.04 24.11 -11.06
CA GLN A 21 13.94 23.97 -12.17
C GLN A 21 14.29 22.49 -12.11
N ALA A 22 13.76 21.70 -13.04
CA ALA A 22 14.40 20.46 -13.39
C ALA A 22 15.84 20.84 -13.69
N PHE A 23 16.75 20.58 -12.75
CA PHE A 23 18.16 20.80 -12.98
C PHE A 23 18.52 19.91 -14.16
N ALA A 24 19.04 20.50 -15.23
CA ALA A 24 19.49 19.72 -16.37
C ALA A 24 20.64 18.84 -15.88
N ASP A 25 20.53 17.52 -16.04
CA ASP A 25 21.60 16.61 -15.68
C ASP A 25 22.79 16.83 -16.63
N VAL A 26 23.81 17.55 -16.16
CA VAL A 26 25.07 17.74 -16.90
C VAL A 26 25.97 16.52 -16.68
N TYR A 27 26.28 15.78 -17.75
CA TYR A 27 27.16 14.62 -17.76
C TYR A 27 28.20 14.68 -18.89
N ALA A 28 29.32 13.99 -18.69
CA ALA A 28 30.36 13.77 -19.70
C ALA A 28 30.21 12.40 -20.35
N SER A 29 30.59 12.26 -21.62
CA SER A 29 30.54 11.02 -22.40
C SER A 29 31.70 10.97 -23.40
N ASN A 30 31.80 9.92 -24.21
CA ASN A 30 32.74 9.83 -25.34
C ASN A 30 34.21 10.08 -24.95
N ILE A 31 34.65 9.56 -23.80
CA ILE A 31 36.02 9.78 -23.34
C ILE A 31 36.99 8.98 -24.18
N ARG A 32 37.99 9.65 -24.74
CA ARG A 32 39.02 9.04 -25.59
C ARG A 32 40.36 9.69 -25.35
N PHE A 33 41.41 8.99 -25.75
CA PHE A 33 42.80 9.35 -25.45
C PHE A 33 43.57 9.47 -26.75
N THR A 34 44.20 10.63 -26.96
CA THR A 34 45.09 10.83 -28.09
C THR A 34 46.44 11.31 -27.59
N ASN A 35 47.46 11.12 -28.42
CA ASN A 35 48.70 11.88 -28.29
C ASN A 35 48.41 13.40 -28.33
N PRO A 36 49.39 14.24 -27.96
CA PRO A 36 49.21 15.70 -27.94
C PRO A 36 48.87 16.30 -29.32
N ASP A 37 49.04 15.53 -30.40
CA ASP A 37 48.63 15.89 -31.76
C ASP A 37 47.10 15.91 -31.98
N GLY A 38 46.32 15.42 -31.01
CA GLY A 38 44.86 15.37 -31.05
C GLY A 38 44.28 14.36 -32.04
N LYS A 39 45.12 13.54 -32.69
CA LYS A 39 44.75 12.70 -33.84
C LYS A 39 45.14 11.25 -33.67
N THR A 40 46.35 10.99 -33.20
CA THR A 40 46.84 9.61 -33.07
C THR A 40 46.43 9.03 -31.72
N PRO A 41 45.93 7.78 -31.66
CA PRO A 41 45.61 7.13 -30.38
C PRO A 41 46.84 7.12 -29.47
N PHE A 42 46.63 7.41 -28.18
CA PHE A 42 47.70 7.32 -27.18
C PHE A 42 48.12 5.86 -27.01
N ASP A 43 49.43 5.60 -27.08
CA ASP A 43 50.00 4.23 -27.04
C ASP A 43 50.16 3.67 -25.62
N GLY A 44 49.86 4.50 -24.62
CA GLY A 44 49.94 4.16 -23.20
C GLY A 44 51.33 4.23 -22.59
N SER A 45 52.30 4.81 -23.30
CA SER A 45 53.66 4.98 -22.82
C SER A 45 53.99 6.46 -22.64
N PHE A 46 54.31 6.87 -21.41
CA PHE A 46 54.88 8.20 -21.13
C PHE A 46 56.42 8.23 -21.34
N ALA A 47 57.02 7.16 -21.90
CA ALA A 47 58.47 7.01 -22.01
C ALA A 47 59.13 8.05 -22.94
N ASP A 48 58.39 8.61 -23.89
CA ASP A 48 58.84 9.68 -24.79
C ASP A 48 58.55 11.09 -24.23
N ARG A 49 57.99 11.18 -23.01
CA ARG A 49 57.54 12.41 -22.33
C ARG A 49 56.47 13.18 -23.10
N THR A 50 55.75 12.55 -24.02
CA THR A 50 54.54 13.12 -24.60
C THR A 50 53.37 12.84 -23.65
N GLY A 51 52.67 13.88 -23.21
CA GLY A 51 51.46 13.70 -22.41
C GLY A 51 50.30 13.14 -23.23
N VAL A 52 49.15 12.98 -22.60
CA VAL A 52 47.92 12.49 -23.23
C VAL A 52 46.85 13.56 -23.22
N LEU A 53 46.12 13.71 -24.33
CA LEU A 53 44.87 14.45 -24.38
C LEU A 53 43.71 13.52 -24.05
N ILE A 54 42.99 13.83 -22.99
CA ILE A 54 41.79 13.15 -22.51
C ILE A 54 40.60 13.95 -23.01
N TRP A 55 39.98 13.47 -24.08
CA TRP A 55 38.77 14.07 -24.66
C TRP A 55 37.53 13.62 -23.90
N PHE A 56 36.47 14.41 -23.89
CA PHE A 56 35.13 14.06 -23.41
C PHE A 56 34.08 14.98 -24.03
N THR A 57 32.82 14.56 -24.09
CA THR A 57 31.70 15.33 -24.63
C THR A 57 30.67 15.59 -23.55
N LEU A 58 30.35 16.86 -23.32
CA LEU A 58 29.31 17.28 -22.40
C LEU A 58 27.96 17.38 -23.10
N ASN A 59 26.92 16.80 -22.50
CA ASN A 59 25.55 16.89 -23.00
C ASN A 59 24.91 18.27 -22.74
N ASP A 60 25.43 19.03 -21.78
CA ASP A 60 25.04 20.42 -21.48
C ASP A 60 26.22 21.17 -20.81
N SER A 61 26.08 22.46 -20.52
CA SER A 61 27.14 23.31 -19.98
C SER A 61 27.44 23.01 -18.50
N ALA A 62 28.71 22.76 -18.17
CA ALA A 62 29.19 22.45 -16.82
C ALA A 62 29.90 23.64 -16.16
N SER A 63 29.51 23.99 -14.93
CA SER A 63 30.23 24.95 -14.08
C SER A 63 31.59 24.42 -13.63
N VAL A 64 31.71 23.12 -13.34
CA VAL A 64 32.95 22.45 -12.95
C VAL A 64 33.04 21.09 -13.63
N VAL A 65 34.21 20.72 -14.14
CA VAL A 65 34.53 19.37 -14.60
C VAL A 65 35.81 18.89 -13.92
N GLU A 66 35.75 17.80 -13.17
CA GLU A 66 36.91 17.14 -12.55
C GLU A 66 37.27 15.87 -13.33
N VAL A 67 38.47 15.82 -13.90
CA VAL A 67 39.04 14.63 -14.53
C VAL A 67 39.97 13.94 -13.54
N LYS A 68 39.55 12.81 -12.96
CA LYS A 68 40.32 12.06 -11.96
C LYS A 68 40.96 10.83 -12.58
N ILE A 69 42.22 10.59 -12.25
CA ILE A 69 43.03 9.54 -12.83
C ILE A 69 43.50 8.58 -11.72
N TYR A 70 43.42 7.28 -11.97
CA TYR A 70 43.77 6.20 -11.03
C TYR A 70 44.65 5.15 -11.69
N HIS A 71 45.50 4.47 -10.91
CA HIS A 71 46.31 3.33 -11.37
C HIS A 71 45.66 1.99 -10.97
N ASP A 72 45.68 0.99 -11.86
CA ASP A 72 44.97 -0.28 -11.65
C ASP A 72 45.58 -1.20 -10.57
N VAL A 73 46.90 -1.18 -10.41
CA VAL A 73 47.60 -2.01 -9.42
C VAL A 73 47.50 -1.44 -7.99
N ASN A 74 47.12 -0.17 -7.84
CA ASN A 74 46.92 0.48 -6.55
C ASN A 74 45.89 1.62 -6.72
N PRO A 75 44.63 1.45 -6.29
CA PRO A 75 43.55 2.41 -6.52
C PRO A 75 43.71 3.72 -5.73
N ALA A 76 44.88 3.98 -5.15
CA ALA A 76 45.24 5.29 -4.65
C ALA A 76 45.07 6.34 -5.76
N HIS A 77 44.40 7.43 -5.40
CA HIS A 77 44.16 8.57 -6.26
C HIS A 77 45.47 9.12 -6.81
N ALA A 78 45.56 9.24 -8.15
CA ALA A 78 46.83 9.51 -8.83
C ALA A 78 46.92 10.92 -9.41
N LYS A 79 45.84 11.48 -9.97
CA LYS A 79 45.78 12.89 -10.43
C LYS A 79 44.34 13.40 -10.43
N THR A 80 44.12 14.69 -10.14
CA THR A 80 42.88 15.40 -10.53
C THR A 80 43.19 16.62 -11.40
N ILE A 81 42.48 16.75 -12.52
CA ILE A 81 42.51 17.93 -13.38
C ILE A 81 41.12 18.57 -13.34
N THR A 82 41.01 19.77 -12.77
CA THR A 82 39.74 20.50 -12.68
C THR A 82 39.68 21.61 -13.71
N VAL A 83 38.58 21.65 -14.47
CA VAL A 83 38.27 22.67 -15.47
C VAL A 83 36.94 23.33 -15.11
N TYR A 84 36.76 24.60 -15.45
CA TYR A 84 35.58 25.35 -15.07
C TYR A 84 34.85 25.90 -16.30
N ASN A 85 33.54 26.04 -16.20
CA ASN A 85 32.68 26.73 -17.16
C ASN A 85 32.81 26.20 -18.60
N LEU A 86 32.73 24.88 -18.78
CA LEU A 86 32.72 24.26 -20.10
C LEU A 86 31.30 24.30 -20.68
N THR A 87 31.18 24.63 -21.96
CA THR A 87 29.88 24.63 -22.67
C THR A 87 29.44 23.21 -23.03
N GLN A 88 28.21 23.03 -23.47
CA GLN A 88 27.80 21.81 -24.18
C GLN A 88 28.77 21.52 -25.35
N GLY A 89 29.10 20.25 -25.59
CA GLY A 89 29.94 19.82 -26.70
C GLY A 89 31.24 19.15 -26.28
N GLU A 90 32.15 18.97 -27.23
CA GLU A 90 33.40 18.23 -27.04
C GLU A 90 34.53 19.09 -26.46
N HIS A 91 35.24 18.54 -25.48
CA HIS A 91 36.35 19.17 -24.76
C HIS A 91 37.49 18.18 -24.56
N SER A 92 38.65 18.68 -24.14
CA SER A 92 39.75 17.82 -23.69
C SER A 92 40.55 18.45 -22.55
N VAL A 93 41.22 17.60 -21.76
CA VAL A 93 42.26 18.00 -20.82
C VAL A 93 43.57 17.33 -21.15
N TYR A 94 44.68 18.01 -20.87
CA TYR A 94 46.02 17.47 -21.06
C TYR A 94 46.55 16.91 -19.74
N TRP A 95 47.05 15.68 -19.76
CA TRP A 95 47.77 15.06 -18.67
C TRP A 95 49.20 14.71 -19.11
N ASP A 96 50.19 15.27 -18.45
CA ASP A 96 51.61 15.10 -18.76
C ASP A 96 52.23 13.80 -18.18
N GLY A 97 51.41 12.94 -17.57
CA GLY A 97 51.88 11.75 -16.87
C GLY A 97 52.47 12.05 -15.49
N THR A 98 52.22 13.22 -14.89
CA THR A 98 52.57 13.50 -13.49
C THR A 98 51.44 13.13 -12.54
N LEU A 99 51.77 12.64 -11.35
CA LEU A 99 50.83 12.38 -10.26
C LEU A 99 50.58 13.64 -9.43
N ASP A 100 49.58 13.62 -8.54
CA ASP A 100 49.29 14.73 -7.61
C ASP A 100 50.40 14.96 -6.59
N ASP A 101 51.19 13.93 -6.28
CA ASP A 101 52.41 14.04 -5.44
C ASP A 101 53.64 14.54 -6.22
N GLY A 102 53.50 14.82 -7.52
CA GLY A 102 54.55 15.32 -8.40
C GLY A 102 55.48 14.26 -8.99
N THR A 103 55.27 12.97 -8.68
CA THR A 103 56.05 11.86 -9.27
C THR A 103 55.56 11.51 -10.68
N THR A 104 56.37 10.80 -11.46
CA THR A 104 55.98 10.32 -12.80
C THR A 104 55.11 9.07 -12.68
N ALA A 105 54.03 9.05 -13.45
CA ALA A 105 53.10 7.94 -13.59
C ALA A 105 53.87 6.65 -13.98
N PRO A 106 53.76 5.55 -13.21
CA PRO A 106 54.32 4.25 -13.59
C PRO A 106 53.68 3.69 -14.87
N THR A 107 54.37 2.76 -15.53
CA THR A 107 53.77 1.96 -16.61
C THR A 107 52.72 1.02 -16.03
N GLY A 108 51.52 1.00 -16.59
CA GLY A 108 50.41 0.17 -16.11
C GLY A 108 49.08 0.56 -16.75
N ASN A 109 47.97 -0.03 -16.30
CA ASN A 109 46.66 0.42 -16.75
C ASN A 109 46.18 1.57 -15.87
N TRP A 110 45.49 2.50 -16.49
CA TRP A 110 45.02 3.72 -15.84
C TRP A 110 43.51 3.86 -16.05
N VAL A 111 42.83 4.48 -15.09
CA VAL A 111 41.39 4.74 -15.11
C VAL A 111 41.19 6.25 -15.09
N VAL A 112 40.26 6.77 -15.91
CA VAL A 112 40.01 8.22 -16.01
C VAL A 112 38.53 8.54 -15.87
N GLU A 113 38.16 9.05 -14.70
CA GLU A 113 36.83 9.54 -14.36
C GLU A 113 36.66 11.01 -14.79
N VAL A 114 35.49 11.41 -15.29
CA VAL A 114 35.19 12.82 -15.63
C VAL A 114 33.86 13.22 -15.01
N LYS A 115 33.92 13.99 -13.93
CA LYS A 115 32.76 14.47 -13.17
C LYS A 115 32.40 15.89 -13.60
N ALA A 116 31.24 16.09 -14.21
CA ALA A 116 30.72 17.41 -14.57
C ALA A 116 29.67 17.89 -13.55
N GLN A 117 29.66 19.18 -13.21
CA GLN A 117 28.77 19.78 -12.19
C GLN A 117 28.22 21.10 -12.71
N GLN A 118 26.97 21.42 -12.38
CA GLN A 118 26.33 22.71 -12.65
C GLN A 118 25.87 23.33 -11.33
N LEU A 119 26.05 24.64 -11.13
CA LEU A 119 25.67 25.33 -9.89
C LEU A 119 24.18 25.08 -9.53
N GLY A 120 23.92 24.23 -8.54
CA GLY A 120 22.57 23.91 -8.02
C GLY A 120 22.16 22.43 -8.07
N GLY A 121 22.90 21.57 -8.78
CA GLY A 121 22.66 20.12 -8.85
C GLY A 121 23.92 19.34 -9.22
N TYR A 122 24.00 18.05 -8.86
CA TYR A 122 25.17 17.20 -9.15
C TYR A 122 24.74 15.96 -9.95
N SER A 123 25.51 15.62 -10.97
CA SER A 123 25.62 14.26 -11.52
C SER A 123 27.12 13.89 -11.57
N ALA A 124 27.50 12.61 -11.42
CA ALA A 124 28.87 12.15 -11.64
C ALA A 124 28.89 11.16 -12.79
N TRP A 125 29.94 11.23 -13.62
CA TRP A 125 30.21 10.24 -14.66
C TRP A 125 31.61 9.66 -14.48
N THR A 126 31.73 8.35 -14.64
CA THR A 126 33.00 7.60 -14.55
C THR A 126 33.19 6.82 -15.85
N GLN A 127 34.21 7.14 -16.65
CA GLN A 127 34.69 6.22 -17.70
C GLN A 127 35.96 5.53 -17.21
N VAL A 128 36.29 4.40 -17.82
CA VAL A 128 37.60 3.79 -17.66
C VAL A 128 38.33 3.93 -18.99
N TRP A 129 39.58 4.41 -18.95
CA TRP A 129 40.47 4.30 -20.10
C TRP A 129 40.73 2.82 -20.36
N GLU A 130 40.36 2.33 -21.54
CA GLU A 130 40.84 1.04 -22.04
C GLU A 130 42.08 1.34 -22.91
N ASN A 131 43.25 1.05 -22.38
CA ASN A 131 44.43 0.93 -23.23
C ASN A 131 44.35 -0.44 -23.95
N PRO A 132 44.41 -0.51 -25.29
CA PRO A 132 44.53 -1.78 -25.99
C PRO A 132 45.95 -2.35 -25.83
N VAL A 133 46.30 -2.80 -24.63
CA VAL A 133 47.53 -3.60 -24.43
C VAL A 133 47.18 -5.08 -24.59
N TYR A 134 47.01 -5.50 -25.84
CA TYR A 134 47.11 -6.91 -26.21
C TYR A 134 48.58 -7.35 -26.12
N THR A 135 49.05 -7.77 -24.95
CA THR A 135 50.35 -8.46 -24.87
C THR A 135 50.41 -9.70 -23.96
N GLY A 136 49.30 -10.10 -23.33
CA GLY A 136 49.24 -11.36 -22.56
C GLY A 136 48.09 -12.26 -23.01
N ALA A 137 48.40 -13.42 -23.58
CA ALA A 137 47.40 -14.46 -23.82
C ALA A 137 46.91 -15.00 -22.46
N GLY A 138 45.59 -14.97 -22.16
CA GLY A 138 45.12 -15.73 -21.00
C GLY A 138 43.66 -15.65 -20.57
N ILE A 139 43.00 -14.48 -20.55
CA ILE A 139 41.75 -14.33 -19.78
C ILE A 139 40.89 -13.23 -20.43
N GLY A 140 39.75 -13.60 -21.01
CA GLY A 140 38.80 -12.66 -21.61
C GLY A 140 37.43 -13.31 -21.84
N LEU A 141 36.35 -12.62 -21.45
CA LEU A 141 34.97 -13.01 -21.76
C LEU A 141 34.76 -13.01 -23.29
N SER A 142 34.08 -14.01 -23.85
CA SER A 142 33.65 -13.99 -25.27
C SER A 142 32.13 -14.19 -25.35
N ASN A 143 31.40 -13.19 -24.83
CA ASN A 143 29.96 -13.22 -24.80
C ASN A 143 29.36 -13.17 -26.21
N ARG A 144 28.33 -13.98 -26.44
CA ARG A 144 27.52 -13.92 -27.65
C ARG A 144 26.34 -12.97 -27.42
N ASP A 145 25.63 -13.15 -26.31
CA ASP A 145 24.41 -12.42 -25.99
C ASP A 145 24.22 -12.29 -24.46
N ILE A 146 23.32 -11.40 -24.04
CA ILE A 146 22.93 -11.18 -22.65
C ILE A 146 21.44 -10.84 -22.57
N ASP A 147 20.74 -11.37 -21.56
CA ASP A 147 19.42 -10.86 -21.19
C ASP A 147 19.23 -10.84 -19.68
N ILE A 148 18.24 -10.06 -19.23
CA ILE A 148 17.96 -9.76 -17.82
C ILE A 148 16.57 -10.26 -17.47
N ASN A 149 16.44 -10.90 -16.31
CA ASN A 149 15.14 -11.32 -15.83
C ASN A 149 14.36 -10.09 -15.35
N ARG A 150 13.30 -9.75 -16.08
CA ARG A 150 12.47 -8.57 -15.87
C ARG A 150 11.16 -8.88 -15.14
N ASP A 151 10.91 -10.13 -14.77
CA ASP A 151 9.71 -10.51 -14.03
C ASP A 151 9.86 -10.13 -12.56
N PRO A 152 9.10 -9.14 -12.05
CA PRO A 152 9.24 -8.67 -10.68
C PRO A 152 8.82 -9.71 -9.63
N ASN A 153 8.05 -10.73 -10.01
CA ASN A 153 7.65 -11.81 -9.11
C ASN A 153 8.65 -12.98 -9.12
N SER A 154 9.64 -12.94 -10.01
CA SER A 154 10.67 -13.95 -10.10
C SER A 154 11.71 -13.74 -9.01
N LYS A 155 12.08 -14.82 -8.29
CA LYS A 155 13.25 -14.83 -7.40
C LYS A 155 14.56 -14.45 -8.12
N ASN A 156 14.58 -14.51 -9.45
CA ASN A 156 15.72 -14.17 -10.28
C ASN A 156 15.62 -12.75 -10.86
N PHE A 157 14.69 -11.92 -10.41
CA PHE A 157 14.53 -10.55 -10.90
C PHE A 157 15.85 -9.76 -10.87
N GLY A 158 16.17 -9.09 -11.97
CA GLY A 158 17.42 -8.35 -12.19
C GLY A 158 18.67 -9.21 -12.44
N PHE A 159 18.61 -10.53 -12.26
CA PHE A 159 19.73 -11.40 -12.65
C PHE A 159 19.86 -11.43 -14.16
N MET A 160 21.11 -11.49 -14.60
CA MET A 160 21.45 -11.50 -16.01
C MET A 160 22.09 -12.82 -16.37
N TYR A 161 21.79 -13.25 -17.59
CA TYR A 161 22.24 -14.51 -18.13
C TYR A 161 22.99 -14.22 -19.42
N ILE A 162 24.21 -14.74 -19.50
CA ILE A 162 25.15 -14.45 -20.57
C ILE A 162 25.49 -15.75 -21.27
N THR A 163 25.37 -15.77 -22.58
CA THR A 163 25.86 -16.86 -23.44
C THR A 163 27.32 -16.60 -23.77
N GLU A 164 28.19 -17.59 -23.60
CA GLU A 164 29.61 -17.47 -23.92
C GLU A 164 30.07 -18.54 -24.91
N SER A 165 30.78 -18.09 -25.94
CA SER A 165 31.32 -18.92 -27.00
C SER A 165 32.67 -18.40 -27.43
N THR A 166 33.70 -19.22 -27.33
CA THR A 166 35.06 -18.79 -27.63
C THR A 166 35.73 -19.76 -28.61
N THR A 167 36.46 -19.20 -29.58
CA THR A 167 37.38 -19.96 -30.44
C THR A 167 38.82 -19.95 -29.91
N PHE A 168 39.08 -19.22 -28.81
CA PHE A 168 40.43 -18.90 -28.35
C PHE A 168 40.68 -19.17 -26.84
N TYR A 169 39.64 -19.28 -25.99
CA TYR A 169 39.76 -19.30 -24.52
C TYR A 169 38.67 -20.17 -23.82
N GLN A 170 39.00 -21.38 -23.39
CA GLN A 170 38.36 -22.09 -22.25
C GLN A 170 36.84 -22.40 -22.22
N TYR A 171 36.32 -23.16 -23.19
CA TYR A 171 34.97 -23.79 -23.21
C TYR A 171 33.79 -22.85 -23.52
N ASN A 172 32.76 -23.39 -24.16
CA ASN A 172 31.46 -22.73 -24.34
C ASN A 172 30.55 -23.01 -23.13
N ARG A 173 29.82 -22.01 -22.64
CA ARG A 173 29.02 -22.10 -21.39
C ARG A 173 27.92 -21.03 -21.29
N MET A 174 27.04 -21.21 -20.32
CA MET A 174 26.14 -20.17 -19.80
C MET A 174 26.67 -19.60 -18.48
N ILE A 175 26.46 -18.32 -18.26
CA ILE A 175 26.87 -17.62 -17.02
C ILE A 175 25.66 -16.90 -16.44
N LYS A 176 25.48 -17.01 -15.11
CA LYS A 176 24.51 -16.20 -14.35
C LYS A 176 25.25 -15.15 -13.53
N VAL A 177 24.84 -13.90 -13.64
CA VAL A 177 25.37 -12.76 -12.88
C VAL A 177 24.25 -12.04 -12.13
N ASN A 178 24.57 -11.45 -10.99
CA ASN A 178 23.62 -10.63 -10.23
C ASN A 178 23.49 -9.21 -10.86
N PRO A 179 22.56 -8.35 -10.39
CA PRO A 179 22.34 -7.01 -10.98
C PRO A 179 23.51 -6.03 -10.87
N ILE A 180 24.53 -6.34 -10.06
CA ILE A 180 25.77 -5.54 -9.99
C ILE A 180 26.91 -6.16 -10.81
N GLY A 181 26.62 -7.24 -11.55
CA GLY A 181 27.54 -7.90 -12.47
C GLY A 181 28.50 -8.91 -11.83
N THR A 182 28.31 -9.29 -10.57
CA THR A 182 29.10 -10.35 -9.94
C THR A 182 28.67 -11.72 -10.47
N LEU A 183 29.65 -12.58 -10.78
CA LEU A 183 29.41 -13.98 -11.12
C LEU A 183 28.70 -14.70 -9.96
N VAL A 184 27.55 -15.30 -10.26
CA VAL A 184 26.80 -16.15 -9.33
C VAL A 184 27.22 -17.59 -9.55
N THR A 185 27.15 -18.06 -10.79
CA THR A 185 27.51 -19.43 -11.16
C THR A 185 27.64 -19.58 -12.68
N GLU A 186 28.27 -20.67 -13.09
CA GLU A 186 28.34 -21.14 -14.47
C GLU A 186 27.46 -22.38 -14.62
N PHE A 187 26.78 -22.52 -15.76
CA PHE A 187 25.93 -23.67 -16.05
C PHE A 187 25.93 -23.99 -17.54
N ASP A 188 25.36 -25.16 -17.89
CA ASP A 188 25.37 -25.75 -19.23
C ASP A 188 26.67 -25.50 -20.01
N ARG A 189 27.72 -26.21 -19.61
CA ARG A 189 29.08 -26.04 -20.09
C ARG A 189 29.50 -27.23 -20.96
N SER A 190 30.19 -26.94 -22.06
CA SER A 190 30.79 -27.96 -22.92
C SER A 190 31.85 -28.80 -22.19
N ALA A 191 31.89 -30.09 -22.50
CA ALA A 191 32.80 -31.05 -21.86
C ALA A 191 34.28 -30.87 -22.27
N THR A 192 34.56 -30.25 -23.42
CA THR A 192 35.92 -30.14 -23.99
C THR A 192 36.30 -28.71 -24.34
N PHE A 193 37.58 -28.37 -24.13
CA PHE A 193 38.19 -27.13 -24.59
C PHE A 193 38.15 -27.11 -26.14
N VAL A 194 37.29 -26.29 -26.72
CA VAL A 194 37.26 -25.93 -28.16
C VAL A 194 36.64 -27.00 -29.10
N ASN A 195 35.91 -26.53 -30.13
CA ASN A 195 35.34 -27.31 -31.25
C ASN A 195 34.33 -28.41 -30.89
N SER A 196 33.45 -28.16 -29.92
CA SER A 196 32.24 -28.97 -29.77
C SER A 196 31.08 -28.34 -30.55
N ASP A 197 30.14 -29.16 -31.02
CA ASP A 197 28.88 -28.71 -31.64
C ASP A 197 27.99 -27.88 -30.69
N PHE A 198 28.47 -27.60 -29.48
CA PHE A 198 27.81 -26.91 -28.40
C PHE A 198 28.16 -25.41 -28.42
N ASP A 199 27.33 -24.58 -29.05
CA ASP A 199 27.55 -23.12 -29.18
C ASP A 199 26.30 -22.34 -28.72
N PRO A 200 26.18 -21.96 -27.43
CA PRO A 200 25.09 -21.11 -26.95
C PRO A 200 25.26 -19.71 -27.56
N TRP A 201 24.22 -19.25 -28.26
CA TRP A 201 24.30 -18.06 -29.11
C TRP A 201 23.46 -16.92 -28.57
N HIS A 202 22.14 -16.91 -28.79
CA HIS A 202 21.25 -15.86 -28.30
C HIS A 202 20.41 -16.35 -27.13
N ILE A 203 20.01 -15.41 -26.27
CA ILE A 203 19.19 -15.67 -25.10
C ILE A 203 18.03 -14.68 -25.01
N ALA A 204 16.86 -15.17 -24.61
CA ALA A 204 15.74 -14.33 -24.22
C ALA A 204 15.10 -14.88 -22.94
N ILE A 205 14.73 -13.99 -22.03
CA ILE A 205 14.00 -14.35 -20.81
C ILE A 205 12.52 -14.07 -21.03
N GLY A 206 11.72 -15.13 -20.98
CA GLY A 206 10.27 -15.02 -21.13
C GLY A 206 9.61 -14.40 -19.89
N SER A 207 8.35 -13.98 -20.05
CA SER A 207 7.51 -13.50 -18.95
C SER A 207 7.20 -14.57 -17.89
N ASP A 208 7.56 -15.83 -18.14
CA ASP A 208 7.53 -16.92 -17.15
C ASP A 208 8.84 -17.05 -16.36
N GLY A 209 9.76 -16.09 -16.49
CA GLY A 209 11.03 -16.04 -15.78
C GLY A 209 12.07 -17.07 -16.25
N LYS A 210 11.79 -17.83 -17.31
CA LYS A 210 12.71 -18.84 -17.87
C LYS A 210 13.60 -18.24 -18.95
N ALA A 211 14.84 -18.72 -19.01
CA ALA A 211 15.80 -18.35 -20.06
C ALA A 211 15.70 -19.34 -21.23
N TYR A 212 15.46 -18.82 -22.44
CA TYR A 212 15.39 -19.56 -23.69
C TYR A 212 16.64 -19.26 -24.51
N VAL A 213 17.42 -20.28 -24.83
CA VAL A 213 18.74 -20.12 -25.42
C VAL A 213 18.83 -20.89 -26.73
N THR A 214 19.28 -20.22 -27.79
CA THR A 214 19.57 -20.88 -29.06
C THR A 214 20.96 -21.47 -29.05
N TYR A 215 21.05 -22.74 -29.46
CA TYR A 215 22.31 -23.43 -29.72
C TYR A 215 22.43 -23.61 -31.22
N ASN A 216 23.16 -22.71 -31.86
CA ASN A 216 23.15 -22.60 -33.32
C ASN A 216 23.65 -23.89 -33.98
N THR A 217 24.82 -24.39 -33.58
CA THR A 217 25.43 -25.59 -34.18
C THR A 217 24.66 -26.88 -33.84
N LEU A 218 24.00 -26.94 -32.67
CA LEU A 218 23.11 -28.06 -32.31
C LEU A 218 21.73 -28.01 -33.00
N LYS A 219 21.40 -26.89 -33.66
CA LYS A 219 20.05 -26.62 -34.15
C LYS A 219 19.01 -26.86 -33.06
N GLN A 220 19.20 -26.25 -31.89
CA GLN A 220 18.40 -26.56 -30.71
C GLN A 220 18.03 -25.29 -29.95
N ILE A 221 16.89 -25.33 -29.26
CA ILE A 221 16.58 -24.41 -28.18
C ILE A 221 16.60 -25.19 -26.87
N ARG A 222 17.23 -24.60 -25.86
CA ARG A 222 17.21 -25.10 -24.47
C ARG A 222 16.56 -24.07 -23.57
N VAL A 223 15.79 -24.54 -22.60
CA VAL A 223 15.03 -23.71 -21.67
C VAL A 223 15.49 -23.99 -20.25
N TYR A 224 15.84 -22.93 -19.52
CA TYR A 224 16.32 -23.00 -18.16
C TYR A 224 15.37 -22.29 -17.20
N TYR A 225 15.10 -22.92 -16.06
CA TYR A 225 14.57 -22.23 -14.89
C TYR A 225 15.73 -22.02 -13.93
N ASP A 226 16.08 -20.76 -13.67
CA ASP A 226 17.33 -20.42 -12.97
C ASP A 226 18.54 -20.97 -13.74
N THR A 227 19.23 -21.98 -13.22
CA THR A 227 20.34 -22.67 -13.91
C THR A 227 20.02 -24.12 -14.29
N THR A 228 18.81 -24.58 -14.00
CA THR A 228 18.38 -25.95 -14.25
C THR A 228 17.76 -26.06 -15.63
N LEU A 229 18.25 -26.98 -16.46
CA LEU A 229 17.64 -27.32 -17.75
C LEU A 229 16.27 -27.95 -17.50
N VAL A 230 15.20 -27.31 -17.97
CA VAL A 230 13.82 -27.77 -17.78
C VAL A 230 13.16 -28.22 -19.08
N ASP A 231 13.67 -27.79 -20.24
CA ASP A 231 13.17 -28.23 -21.54
C ASP A 231 14.24 -28.09 -22.63
N SER A 232 14.12 -28.85 -23.72
CA SER A 232 15.07 -28.85 -24.83
C SER A 232 14.48 -29.52 -26.08
N PHE A 233 14.55 -28.86 -27.24
CA PHE A 233 14.01 -29.40 -28.49
C PHE A 233 14.81 -28.96 -29.73
N SER A 234 14.90 -29.87 -30.70
CA SER A 234 15.64 -29.67 -31.96
C SER A 234 14.82 -28.91 -33.00
N LEU A 235 15.53 -28.18 -33.85
CA LEU A 235 15.00 -27.36 -34.94
C LEU A 235 15.53 -27.87 -36.29
N PRO A 236 14.76 -27.73 -37.37
CA PRO A 236 15.21 -28.14 -38.71
C PRO A 236 16.18 -27.13 -39.37
N PHE A 237 16.49 -26.02 -38.72
CA PHE A 237 17.30 -24.90 -39.22
C PHE A 237 18.35 -24.45 -38.20
N LEU A 238 19.25 -23.54 -38.59
CA LEU A 238 20.28 -22.94 -37.74
C LEU A 238 19.72 -21.71 -36.99
N PRO A 239 19.38 -21.81 -35.69
CA PRO A 239 18.77 -20.70 -34.97
C PRO A 239 19.80 -19.62 -34.59
N ARG A 240 19.37 -18.36 -34.64
CA ARG A 240 20.15 -17.16 -34.26
C ARG A 240 19.43 -16.40 -33.16
N GLY A 241 19.03 -15.15 -33.41
CA GLY A 241 18.27 -14.32 -32.47
C GLY A 241 16.98 -14.99 -32.05
N ILE A 242 16.63 -14.80 -30.77
CA ILE A 242 15.45 -15.37 -30.13
C ILE A 242 14.74 -14.30 -29.32
N ASN A 243 13.42 -14.37 -29.28
CA ASN A 243 12.59 -13.62 -28.33
C ASN A 243 11.40 -14.49 -27.92
N VAL A 244 10.80 -14.23 -26.75
CA VAL A 244 9.69 -15.03 -26.22
C VAL A 244 8.60 -14.11 -25.73
N ARG A 245 7.39 -14.35 -26.24
CA ARG A 245 6.21 -13.60 -25.82
C ARG A 245 5.00 -14.52 -25.75
N ASP A 246 4.26 -14.41 -24.65
CA ASP A 246 3.05 -15.18 -24.38
C ASP A 246 3.32 -16.69 -24.53
N THR A 247 2.65 -17.34 -25.49
CA THR A 247 2.76 -18.77 -25.78
C THR A 247 3.66 -19.07 -26.98
N ILE A 248 4.42 -18.09 -27.47
CA ILE A 248 5.17 -18.17 -28.73
C ILE A 248 6.65 -17.84 -28.50
N ILE A 249 7.51 -18.67 -29.09
CA ILE A 249 8.94 -18.44 -29.23
C ILE A 249 9.18 -17.93 -30.66
N TYR A 250 9.85 -16.79 -30.78
CA TYR A 250 10.19 -16.17 -32.05
C TYR A 250 11.68 -16.34 -32.28
N VAL A 251 12.04 -16.88 -33.45
CA VAL A 251 13.41 -17.27 -33.74
C VAL A 251 13.78 -16.83 -35.14
N THR A 252 14.94 -16.22 -35.29
CA THR A 252 15.52 -15.94 -36.61
C THR A 252 16.45 -17.08 -37.02
N GLY A 253 16.48 -17.42 -38.31
CA GLY A 253 17.36 -18.44 -38.85
C GLY A 253 17.48 -18.32 -40.36
N ASP A 254 18.71 -18.22 -40.86
CA ASP A 254 19.00 -17.99 -42.28
C ASP A 254 18.17 -16.81 -42.84
N LYS A 255 17.37 -17.03 -43.89
CA LYS A 255 16.50 -16.02 -44.52
C LYS A 255 15.09 -15.92 -43.93
N TYR A 256 14.84 -16.62 -42.81
CA TYR A 256 13.50 -16.80 -42.27
C TYR A 256 13.37 -16.32 -40.81
N ILE A 257 12.14 -15.95 -40.47
CA ILE A 257 11.67 -15.70 -39.11
C ILE A 257 10.61 -16.76 -38.81
N TYR A 258 10.78 -17.47 -37.69
CA TYR A 258 9.94 -18.58 -37.28
C TYR A 258 9.14 -18.21 -36.03
N ARG A 259 7.88 -18.64 -36.01
CA ARG A 259 7.06 -18.68 -34.79
C ARG A 259 6.91 -20.12 -34.35
N ILE A 260 7.25 -20.41 -33.11
CA ILE A 260 7.23 -21.75 -32.55
C ILE A 260 6.31 -21.78 -31.32
N GLY A 261 5.45 -22.78 -31.21
CA GLY A 261 4.61 -22.98 -30.03
C GLY A 261 5.46 -23.32 -28.81
N LYS A 262 5.26 -22.61 -27.69
CA LYS A 262 6.07 -22.78 -26.47
C LYS A 262 5.87 -24.13 -25.77
N THR A 263 4.75 -24.82 -25.97
CA THR A 263 4.43 -26.10 -25.30
C THR A 263 4.48 -27.30 -26.25
N GLY A 264 4.09 -27.13 -27.51
CA GLY A 264 4.13 -28.21 -28.51
C GLY A 264 5.35 -28.19 -29.42
N HIS A 265 6.13 -27.10 -29.39
CA HIS A 265 7.33 -26.89 -30.21
C HIS A 265 7.09 -26.96 -31.72
N GLU A 266 5.83 -26.86 -32.15
CA GLU A 266 5.45 -26.84 -33.55
C GLU A 266 5.81 -25.50 -34.21
N ILE A 267 6.30 -25.55 -35.44
CA ILE A 267 6.49 -24.33 -36.25
C ILE A 267 5.11 -23.86 -36.69
N LEU A 268 4.63 -22.78 -36.08
CA LEU A 268 3.34 -22.15 -36.34
C LEU A 268 3.34 -21.37 -37.66
N SER A 269 4.46 -20.71 -37.98
CA SER A 269 4.64 -19.98 -39.24
C SER A 269 6.11 -19.78 -39.59
N THR A 270 6.38 -19.47 -40.85
CA THR A 270 7.70 -19.18 -41.40
C THR A 270 7.59 -18.05 -42.40
N ASP A 271 8.32 -16.96 -42.16
CA ASP A 271 8.19 -15.73 -42.93
C ASP A 271 9.55 -15.22 -43.40
N SER A 272 9.57 -14.44 -44.48
CA SER A 272 10.79 -13.88 -45.07
C SER A 272 10.54 -12.49 -45.61
N LEU A 273 11.60 -11.68 -45.75
CA LEU A 273 11.53 -10.34 -46.32
C LEU A 273 12.30 -10.28 -47.65
N ALA A 274 11.69 -9.64 -48.65
CA ALA A 274 12.34 -9.43 -49.94
C ALA A 274 13.65 -8.63 -49.77
N GLY A 275 14.73 -9.11 -50.37
CA GLY A 275 16.06 -8.48 -50.28
C GLY A 275 16.83 -8.78 -48.98
N VAL A 276 16.27 -9.54 -48.04
CA VAL A 276 16.95 -10.01 -46.83
C VAL A 276 17.28 -11.49 -46.98
N ALA A 277 18.58 -11.80 -46.98
CA ALA A 277 19.06 -13.18 -47.06
C ALA A 277 19.47 -13.74 -45.69
N TYR A 278 19.76 -12.86 -44.73
CA TYR A 278 20.14 -13.25 -43.38
C TYR A 278 19.52 -12.33 -42.33
N PHE A 279 18.86 -12.94 -41.36
CA PHE A 279 18.49 -12.29 -40.11
C PHE A 279 19.55 -12.55 -39.03
N ARG A 280 19.75 -11.57 -38.16
CA ARG A 280 20.72 -11.62 -37.06
C ARG A 280 20.04 -11.76 -35.72
N ASP A 281 19.15 -10.83 -35.42
CA ASP A 281 18.55 -10.69 -34.10
C ASP A 281 17.09 -10.21 -34.19
N ILE A 282 16.31 -10.45 -33.13
CA ILE A 282 14.87 -10.16 -33.06
C ILE A 282 14.47 -9.64 -31.68
N ALA A 283 13.66 -8.57 -31.67
CA ALA A 283 13.03 -8.05 -30.46
C ALA A 283 11.53 -7.83 -30.71
N ILE A 284 10.73 -7.99 -29.66
CA ILE A 284 9.26 -7.87 -29.73
C ILE A 284 8.78 -7.01 -28.58
N ASP A 285 7.93 -6.05 -28.88
CA ASP A 285 7.33 -5.18 -27.86
C ASP A 285 6.04 -5.76 -27.26
N ASP A 286 5.48 -5.08 -26.27
CA ASP A 286 4.21 -5.46 -25.62
C ASP A 286 2.98 -5.24 -26.54
N SER A 287 3.10 -4.38 -27.55
CA SER A 287 2.06 -3.99 -28.51
C SER A 287 1.97 -4.91 -29.73
N GLY A 288 2.91 -5.84 -29.87
CA GLY A 288 2.95 -6.89 -30.89
C GLY A 288 3.72 -6.51 -32.14
N TYR A 289 4.47 -5.40 -32.10
CA TYR A 289 5.45 -5.13 -33.14
C TYR A 289 6.68 -5.98 -32.93
N VAL A 290 7.27 -6.34 -34.06
CA VAL A 290 8.43 -7.18 -34.17
C VAL A 290 9.48 -6.38 -34.91
N PHE A 291 10.68 -6.39 -34.35
CA PHE A 291 11.84 -5.69 -34.82
C PHE A 291 12.89 -6.73 -35.16
N VAL A 292 13.44 -6.68 -36.36
CA VAL A 292 14.48 -7.64 -36.78
C VAL A 292 15.65 -6.92 -37.42
N ALA A 293 16.85 -7.32 -37.01
CA ALA A 293 18.09 -6.91 -37.66
C ALA A 293 18.39 -7.88 -38.81
N GLY A 294 18.60 -7.36 -40.03
CA GLY A 294 18.85 -8.20 -41.20
C GLY A 294 19.57 -7.51 -42.34
N GLY A 295 19.97 -8.30 -43.33
CA GLY A 295 20.46 -7.78 -44.61
C GLY A 295 20.82 -8.85 -45.64
N ALA A 296 21.59 -8.45 -46.65
CA ALA A 296 21.80 -9.23 -47.87
C ALA A 296 22.84 -10.36 -47.72
N SER A 297 23.65 -10.35 -46.65
CA SER A 297 24.66 -11.38 -46.38
C SER A 297 24.84 -11.60 -44.89
N SER A 298 25.52 -12.70 -44.53
CA SER A 298 25.86 -13.04 -43.14
C SER A 298 26.88 -12.08 -42.48
N THR A 299 27.32 -11.05 -43.20
CA THR A 299 28.27 -10.03 -42.74
C THR A 299 27.77 -8.60 -42.94
N SER A 300 26.50 -8.44 -43.38
CA SER A 300 25.90 -7.14 -43.71
C SER A 300 24.49 -7.04 -43.13
N TYR A 301 24.39 -6.63 -41.86
CA TYR A 301 23.12 -6.48 -41.13
C TYR A 301 22.82 -5.01 -40.86
N LYS A 302 22.77 -4.18 -41.90
CA LYS A 302 22.70 -2.72 -41.74
C LYS A 302 21.31 -2.18 -41.42
N LYS A 303 20.25 -2.99 -41.55
CA LYS A 303 18.87 -2.52 -41.40
C LYS A 303 18.16 -3.18 -40.24
N ILE A 304 17.35 -2.37 -39.55
CA ILE A 304 16.32 -2.85 -38.62
C ILE A 304 14.98 -2.62 -39.29
N TYR A 305 14.19 -3.68 -39.38
CA TYR A 305 12.83 -3.64 -39.92
C TYR A 305 11.82 -3.69 -38.78
N LYS A 306 10.81 -2.83 -38.81
CA LYS A 306 9.64 -2.84 -37.92
C LYS A 306 8.43 -3.36 -38.68
N PHE A 307 7.71 -4.31 -38.09
CA PHE A 307 6.44 -4.80 -38.63
C PHE A 307 5.51 -5.23 -37.50
N LYS A 308 4.22 -5.44 -37.81
CA LYS A 308 3.22 -5.98 -36.89
C LYS A 308 2.68 -7.28 -37.44
N TRP A 309 2.66 -8.33 -36.63
CA TRP A 309 2.23 -9.64 -37.08
C TRP A 309 0.69 -9.68 -37.20
N THR A 310 0.16 -9.76 -38.43
CA THR A 310 -1.30 -9.83 -38.68
C THR A 310 -1.84 -11.25 -38.84
N GLY A 311 -0.98 -12.26 -38.71
CA GLY A 311 -1.37 -13.68 -38.69
C GLY A 311 -1.20 -14.41 -40.03
N THR A 312 -1.00 -13.70 -41.15
CA THR A 312 -0.89 -14.32 -42.49
C THR A 312 0.34 -13.91 -43.31
N SER A 313 1.04 -12.81 -42.99
CA SER A 313 2.29 -12.41 -43.67
C SER A 313 3.01 -11.26 -42.95
N LEU A 314 4.33 -11.19 -43.07
CA LEU A 314 5.14 -10.03 -42.65
C LEU A 314 5.11 -8.89 -43.67
N GLY A 315 4.36 -7.83 -43.38
CA GLY A 315 4.44 -6.54 -44.09
C GLY A 315 5.35 -5.57 -43.35
N VAL A 316 6.40 -5.05 -44.00
CA VAL A 316 7.26 -4.02 -43.41
C VAL A 316 6.46 -2.74 -43.21
N ILE A 317 6.37 -2.30 -41.95
CA ILE A 317 5.73 -1.03 -41.59
C ILE A 317 6.74 0.11 -41.76
N ASP A 318 7.97 -0.12 -41.30
CA ASP A 318 9.04 0.87 -41.35
C ASP A 318 10.42 0.19 -41.31
N SER A 319 11.48 0.93 -41.66
CA SER A 319 12.85 0.44 -41.56
C SER A 319 13.86 1.56 -41.38
N VAL A 320 14.92 1.30 -40.60
CA VAL A 320 16.02 2.22 -40.40
C VAL A 320 17.34 1.57 -40.82
N GLU A 321 18.20 2.33 -41.50
CA GLU A 321 19.54 1.90 -41.88
C GLU A 321 20.56 2.52 -40.92
N LEU A 322 21.38 1.69 -40.28
CA LEU A 322 22.41 2.10 -39.32
C LEU A 322 23.80 2.15 -39.99
N PRO A 323 24.76 2.91 -39.41
CA PRO A 323 26.05 3.20 -40.07
C PRO A 323 26.85 1.94 -40.44
N ASP A 324 26.88 0.98 -39.53
CA ASP A 324 27.57 -0.30 -39.68
C ASP A 324 26.64 -1.49 -39.37
N ASN A 325 27.19 -2.62 -38.92
CA ASN A 325 26.43 -3.87 -38.77
C ASN A 325 25.72 -3.97 -37.43
N VAL A 326 24.40 -4.10 -37.43
CA VAL A 326 23.60 -4.38 -36.23
C VAL A 326 23.90 -5.80 -35.75
N THR A 327 24.29 -5.93 -34.49
CA THR A 327 24.63 -7.23 -33.88
C THR A 327 23.59 -7.71 -32.88
N HIS A 328 23.00 -6.78 -32.11
CA HIS A 328 21.96 -7.06 -31.11
C HIS A 328 20.93 -5.93 -31.08
N ILE A 329 19.69 -6.25 -30.74
CA ILE A 329 18.60 -5.31 -30.53
C ILE A 329 17.79 -5.66 -29.28
N VAL A 330 17.41 -4.67 -28.50
CA VAL A 330 16.63 -4.85 -27.27
C VAL A 330 15.61 -3.75 -27.12
N ILE A 331 14.47 -4.09 -26.55
CA ILE A 331 13.35 -3.18 -26.33
C ILE A 331 13.22 -2.88 -24.85
N TYR A 332 12.96 -1.62 -24.56
CA TYR A 332 12.55 -1.14 -23.26
C TYR A 332 11.10 -0.67 -23.32
N SER A 333 10.22 -1.41 -22.67
CA SER A 333 8.78 -1.14 -22.60
C SER A 333 8.38 -0.12 -21.54
N GLY A 334 9.34 0.70 -21.07
CA GLY A 334 9.08 1.67 -20.01
C GLY A 334 8.06 2.72 -20.42
N ALA A 335 7.30 3.21 -19.43
CA ALA A 335 6.41 4.32 -19.59
C ALA A 335 7.21 5.60 -19.88
N ASP A 336 7.25 6.05 -21.13
CA ASP A 336 7.38 7.48 -21.38
C ASP A 336 6.25 8.17 -20.60
N GLN A 337 6.59 8.90 -19.54
CA GLN A 337 5.59 9.58 -18.71
C GLN A 337 4.82 10.66 -19.49
N ASN A 338 5.26 10.99 -20.71
CA ASN A 338 4.66 12.00 -21.55
C ASN A 338 3.79 11.43 -22.69
N THR A 339 3.82 10.12 -22.97
CA THR A 339 3.03 9.53 -24.05
C THR A 339 2.57 8.09 -23.73
N ASN A 340 1.30 7.78 -24.03
CA ASN A 340 0.76 6.41 -23.99
C ASN A 340 1.18 5.57 -25.23
N VAL A 341 2.29 5.94 -25.88
CA VAL A 341 2.69 5.40 -27.19
C VAL A 341 4.22 5.28 -27.24
N ASP A 342 4.68 4.03 -27.29
CA ASP A 342 5.98 3.54 -27.77
C ASP A 342 7.03 3.09 -26.73
N ASP A 343 7.42 1.81 -26.86
CA ASP A 343 8.64 1.23 -26.35
C ASP A 343 9.89 1.84 -27.01
N ILE A 344 11.00 1.92 -26.29
CA ILE A 344 12.29 2.41 -26.81
C ILE A 344 13.10 1.23 -27.34
N LEU A 345 13.47 1.28 -28.62
CA LEU A 345 14.39 0.31 -29.23
C LEU A 345 15.85 0.77 -29.08
N TYR A 346 16.69 -0.10 -28.56
CA TYR A 346 18.14 0.07 -28.55
C TYR A 346 18.81 -0.95 -29.46
N ALA A 347 19.83 -0.51 -30.19
CA ALA A 347 20.58 -1.35 -31.11
C ALA A 347 22.08 -1.27 -30.82
N ARG A 348 22.72 -2.44 -30.70
CA ARG A 348 24.17 -2.55 -30.71
C ARG A 348 24.65 -2.71 -32.14
N VAL A 349 25.56 -1.82 -32.54
CA VAL A 349 26.14 -1.79 -33.89
C VAL A 349 27.66 -1.95 -33.81
N ARG A 350 28.20 -2.88 -34.61
CA ARG A 350 29.63 -3.16 -34.78
C ARG A 350 30.19 -2.44 -36.00
N GLY A 351 31.33 -1.78 -35.85
CA GLY A 351 32.12 -1.20 -36.94
C GLY A 351 32.84 0.08 -36.50
N THR A 352 33.55 0.73 -37.43
CA THR A 352 34.30 1.98 -37.18
C THR A 352 33.42 3.10 -36.65
N ASN A 353 32.17 3.16 -37.10
CA ASN A 353 31.13 4.08 -36.65
C ASN A 353 30.12 3.42 -35.71
N GLY A 354 30.43 2.22 -35.22
CA GLY A 354 29.60 1.43 -34.30
C GLY A 354 29.46 2.07 -32.92
N GLY A 355 28.53 1.52 -32.13
CA GLY A 355 28.09 2.10 -30.86
C GLY A 355 26.84 1.40 -30.33
N VAL A 356 26.30 1.91 -29.24
CA VAL A 356 24.91 1.64 -28.84
C VAL A 356 24.06 2.82 -29.29
N PHE A 357 22.94 2.52 -29.95
CA PHE A 357 22.06 3.51 -30.56
C PHE A 357 20.66 3.40 -29.97
N LYS A 358 20.03 4.54 -29.69
CA LYS A 358 18.58 4.65 -29.53
C LYS A 358 17.96 4.76 -30.92
N VAL A 359 16.95 3.98 -31.20
CA VAL A 359 16.29 3.91 -32.51
C VAL A 359 14.85 4.37 -32.36
N VAL A 360 14.43 5.31 -33.21
CA VAL A 360 13.10 5.91 -33.20
C VAL A 360 12.46 5.75 -34.57
N PHE A 361 11.35 5.02 -34.62
CA PHE A 361 10.55 4.83 -35.83
C PHE A 361 9.51 5.94 -35.97
N THR A 362 9.99 7.14 -36.29
CA THR A 362 9.18 8.29 -36.73
C THR A 362 9.11 8.32 -38.26
N ASN A 363 8.35 9.25 -38.84
CA ASN A 363 8.39 9.49 -40.29
C ASN A 363 9.13 10.81 -40.59
N PRO A 364 10.43 10.79 -40.96
CA PRO A 364 11.28 9.62 -41.24
C PRO A 364 11.92 8.98 -40.00
N PRO A 365 12.38 7.71 -40.08
CA PRO A 365 13.06 7.04 -38.98
C PRO A 365 14.36 7.74 -38.63
N SER A 366 14.71 7.76 -37.35
CA SER A 366 15.95 8.35 -36.86
C SER A 366 16.63 7.45 -35.84
N PHE A 367 17.93 7.67 -35.63
CA PHE A 367 18.69 7.02 -34.59
C PHE A 367 19.67 8.00 -33.97
N GLU A 368 19.90 7.84 -32.68
CA GLU A 368 20.82 8.63 -31.88
C GLU A 368 21.92 7.70 -31.33
N LYS A 369 23.18 8.07 -31.53
CA LYS A 369 24.30 7.33 -30.96
C LYS A 369 24.45 7.72 -29.49
N LEU A 370 24.23 6.78 -28.59
CA LEU A 370 24.31 7.02 -27.14
C LEU A 370 25.76 7.02 -26.64
N PHE A 371 26.52 5.99 -27.01
CA PHE A 371 27.95 5.91 -26.66
C PHE A 371 28.72 4.97 -27.58
N VAL A 372 30.03 5.22 -27.69
CA VAL A 372 31.00 4.38 -28.41
C VAL A 372 31.85 3.62 -27.38
N PRO A 373 31.70 2.29 -27.26
CA PRO A 373 32.65 1.52 -26.47
C PRO A 373 33.99 1.44 -27.20
N SER A 374 35.08 1.47 -26.43
CA SER A 374 36.49 1.51 -26.84
C SER A 374 36.92 0.43 -27.85
N THR A 375 36.15 -0.66 -27.98
CA THR A 375 36.41 -1.75 -28.93
C THR A 375 35.31 -1.94 -29.97
N SER A 376 34.63 -0.87 -30.42
CA SER A 376 33.48 -0.89 -31.36
C SER A 376 33.61 -1.77 -32.62
N THR A 377 34.81 -2.19 -32.99
CA THR A 377 35.12 -3.09 -34.11
C THR A 377 35.00 -4.60 -33.79
N SER A 378 34.92 -5.00 -32.51
CA SER A 378 34.76 -6.40 -32.07
C SER A 378 33.34 -6.95 -32.27
N GLY A 379 33.25 -8.24 -32.60
CA GLY A 379 31.99 -8.95 -32.90
C GLY A 379 31.28 -9.62 -31.72
N SER A 380 31.83 -9.55 -30.51
CA SER A 380 31.35 -10.29 -29.34
C SER A 380 30.75 -9.36 -28.28
N HIS A 381 29.91 -8.39 -28.70
CA HIS A 381 29.27 -7.42 -27.81
C HIS A 381 27.76 -7.62 -27.76
N ALA A 382 27.18 -7.59 -26.58
CA ALA A 382 25.74 -7.73 -26.38
C ALA A 382 25.19 -6.64 -25.47
N ILE A 383 23.90 -6.36 -25.60
CA ILE A 383 23.18 -5.41 -24.75
C ILE A 383 21.91 -6.04 -24.21
N ALA A 384 21.53 -5.65 -22.99
CA ALA A 384 20.22 -5.94 -22.40
C ALA A 384 19.68 -4.69 -21.72
N VAL A 385 18.37 -4.65 -21.45
CA VAL A 385 17.75 -3.53 -20.75
C VAL A 385 16.92 -4.05 -19.58
N ASP A 386 17.01 -3.41 -18.41
CA ASP A 386 16.17 -3.74 -17.27
C ASP A 386 14.82 -3.00 -17.29
N VAL A 387 13.99 -3.25 -16.28
CA VAL A 387 12.62 -2.69 -16.20
C VAL A 387 12.56 -1.19 -15.95
N VAL A 388 13.67 -0.53 -15.64
CA VAL A 388 13.75 0.94 -15.49
C VAL A 388 14.50 1.61 -16.64
N GLY A 389 14.99 0.83 -17.60
CA GLY A 389 15.60 1.32 -18.83
C GLY A 389 17.12 1.40 -18.80
N ASN A 390 17.77 0.83 -17.78
CA ASN A 390 19.23 0.76 -17.76
C ASN A 390 19.72 -0.21 -18.84
N ILE A 391 20.65 0.24 -19.67
CA ILE A 391 21.28 -0.56 -20.70
C ILE A 391 22.52 -1.24 -20.11
N TYR A 392 22.50 -2.56 -20.08
CA TYR A 392 23.66 -3.38 -19.72
C TYR A 392 24.42 -3.75 -20.99
N TYR A 393 25.74 -3.60 -20.97
CA TYR A 393 26.65 -3.81 -22.09
C TYR A 393 27.76 -4.76 -21.68
N ALA A 394 27.83 -5.92 -22.34
CA ALA A 394 28.87 -6.92 -22.10
C ALA A 394 30.04 -6.74 -23.10
N ASN A 395 31.24 -6.48 -22.57
CA ASN A 395 32.49 -6.25 -23.33
C ASN A 395 33.49 -7.41 -23.18
N PRO A 396 33.92 -8.06 -24.28
CA PRO A 396 34.84 -9.17 -24.29
C PRO A 396 36.31 -8.76 -24.04
N SER A 397 36.70 -7.57 -24.48
CA SER A 397 38.09 -7.09 -24.46
C SER A 397 38.59 -6.61 -23.08
N ALA A 398 37.69 -6.52 -22.10
CA ALA A 398 38.01 -5.99 -20.78
C ALA A 398 37.39 -6.80 -19.62
N GLU A 399 36.72 -7.93 -19.90
CA GLU A 399 35.99 -8.75 -18.92
C GLU A 399 34.93 -7.98 -18.11
N ARG A 400 34.31 -6.95 -18.72
CA ARG A 400 33.43 -6.02 -17.99
C ARG A 400 32.01 -6.05 -18.53
N LEU A 401 31.06 -6.16 -17.61
CA LEU A 401 29.69 -5.72 -17.82
C LEU A 401 29.57 -4.27 -17.35
N ARG A 402 28.95 -3.43 -18.18
CA ARG A 402 28.70 -2.01 -17.87
C ARG A 402 27.22 -1.74 -17.87
N MET A 403 26.76 -0.92 -16.94
CA MET A 403 25.37 -0.47 -16.88
C MET A 403 25.35 1.02 -17.25
N TYR A 404 24.41 1.42 -18.10
CA TYR A 404 24.20 2.79 -18.56
C TYR A 404 22.75 3.18 -18.23
N ALA A 405 22.55 4.31 -17.55
CA ALA A 405 21.21 4.79 -17.23
C ALA A 405 20.40 5.21 -18.49
N PRO A 406 19.06 5.24 -18.43
CA PRO A 406 18.24 5.67 -19.56
C PRO A 406 18.46 7.16 -19.87
N PRO A 407 18.50 7.57 -21.16
CA PRO A 407 18.78 8.96 -21.54
C PRO A 407 17.69 10.01 -21.23
N SER A 408 16.46 9.62 -20.90
CA SER A 408 15.32 10.57 -20.92
C SER A 408 14.15 10.29 -19.94
N GLY A 409 14.39 9.59 -18.82
CA GLY A 409 13.35 9.37 -17.80
C GLY A 409 13.38 10.43 -16.68
N PRO A 410 12.31 10.64 -15.90
CA PRO A 410 12.32 11.50 -14.70
C PRO A 410 13.20 10.95 -13.57
N ASN A 411 13.78 9.77 -13.77
CA ASN A 411 14.78 9.12 -12.93
C ASN A 411 16.12 8.99 -13.67
N SER A 412 16.58 10.03 -14.39
CA SER A 412 17.94 10.07 -14.93
C SER A 412 18.95 10.20 -13.79
N TYR A 413 19.42 9.06 -13.29
CA TYR A 413 20.54 9.02 -12.34
C TYR A 413 21.68 8.23 -12.94
N THR A 414 22.80 8.90 -13.19
CA THR A 414 24.07 8.24 -13.42
C THR A 414 24.51 7.61 -12.10
N THR A 415 24.32 6.31 -11.95
CA THR A 415 25.05 5.58 -10.91
C THR A 415 26.50 5.46 -11.39
N LYS A 416 27.43 5.67 -10.45
CA LYS A 416 28.84 5.25 -10.56
C LYS A 416 28.87 3.93 -11.33
N ALA A 417 29.66 3.86 -12.41
CA ALA A 417 29.98 2.59 -13.03
C ALA A 417 30.40 1.66 -11.89
N VAL A 418 29.61 0.61 -11.63
CA VAL A 418 29.92 -0.34 -10.56
C VAL A 418 31.38 -0.70 -10.75
N ASP A 419 32.15 -0.61 -9.66
CA ASP A 419 33.57 -0.92 -9.65
C ASP A 419 33.80 -2.20 -10.47
N PRO A 420 34.86 -2.21 -11.31
CA PRO A 420 35.07 -3.22 -12.34
C PRO A 420 34.81 -4.62 -11.79
N ILE A 421 34.03 -5.41 -12.54
CA ILE A 421 33.91 -6.84 -12.31
C ILE A 421 35.30 -7.42 -12.58
N VAL A 422 36.08 -7.58 -11.53
CA VAL A 422 37.24 -8.45 -11.57
C VAL A 422 36.67 -9.86 -11.47
N ILE A 423 36.71 -10.60 -12.58
CA ILE A 423 36.56 -12.07 -12.58
C ILE A 423 37.82 -12.64 -11.91
N SER A 424 37.99 -12.39 -10.61
CA SER A 424 38.99 -13.08 -9.81
C SER A 424 38.34 -14.33 -9.24
N GLN A 425 38.98 -15.46 -9.43
CA GLN A 425 38.54 -16.79 -9.00
C GLN A 425 38.45 -16.98 -7.47
N SER A 426 38.28 -15.91 -6.66
CA SER A 426 38.44 -16.01 -5.21
C SER A 426 37.66 -15.01 -4.34
N GLY A 427 36.69 -14.26 -4.86
CA GLY A 427 35.76 -13.48 -4.03
C GLY A 427 34.48 -14.27 -3.76
N LYS A 428 34.10 -14.55 -2.51
CA LYS A 428 32.77 -15.11 -2.20
C LYS A 428 31.71 -14.13 -2.70
N ALA A 429 31.00 -14.49 -3.76
CA ALA A 429 29.88 -13.70 -4.29
C ALA A 429 28.80 -13.54 -3.22
N ALA A 430 28.08 -12.40 -3.24
CA ALA A 430 26.92 -12.20 -2.37
C ALA A 430 25.90 -13.32 -2.59
N LYS A 431 25.47 -13.97 -1.51
CA LYS A 431 24.52 -15.08 -1.56
C LYS A 431 23.11 -14.52 -1.71
N LEU A 432 22.44 -14.85 -2.82
CA LEU A 432 21.02 -14.56 -2.98
C LEU A 432 20.20 -15.40 -2.00
N VAL A 433 19.39 -14.74 -1.19
CA VAL A 433 18.44 -15.40 -0.28
C VAL A 433 17.12 -14.61 -0.23
N THR A 434 16.03 -15.28 0.13
CA THR A 434 14.76 -14.59 0.46
C THR A 434 14.89 -13.88 1.81
N LEU A 435 13.99 -12.95 2.12
CA LEU A 435 14.00 -12.28 3.43
C LEU A 435 13.80 -13.28 4.58
N LYS A 436 12.98 -14.32 4.37
CA LYS A 436 12.81 -15.39 5.35
C LYS A 436 14.10 -16.17 5.60
N GLU A 437 14.82 -16.52 4.54
CA GLU A 437 16.09 -17.24 4.64
C GLU A 437 17.16 -16.35 5.28
N ALA A 438 17.20 -15.05 4.98
CA ALA A 438 18.10 -14.10 5.61
C ALA A 438 17.91 -14.00 7.14
N ARG A 439 16.68 -14.20 7.61
CA ARG A 439 16.28 -14.15 9.02
C ARG A 439 16.23 -15.52 9.72
N LYS A 440 16.65 -16.59 9.05
CA LYS A 440 16.51 -17.94 9.61
C LYS A 440 17.36 -18.11 10.86
N ASP A 441 16.80 -18.83 11.82
CA ASP A 441 17.47 -19.28 13.04
C ASP A 441 17.18 -20.78 13.19
N GLU A 442 18.08 -21.62 12.67
CA GLU A 442 17.93 -23.08 12.74
C GLU A 442 18.34 -23.64 14.11
N ASN A 443 19.14 -22.89 14.87
CA ASN A 443 19.72 -23.34 16.13
C ASN A 443 18.90 -22.92 17.37
N GLY A 444 17.93 -22.01 17.20
CA GLY A 444 16.97 -21.57 18.20
C GLY A 444 17.53 -20.60 19.23
N ASP A 445 18.62 -19.88 18.92
CA ASP A 445 19.23 -18.89 19.81
C ASP A 445 18.71 -17.46 19.60
N TYR A 446 17.69 -17.31 18.74
CA TYR A 446 17.03 -16.06 18.35
C TYR A 446 17.95 -15.09 17.62
N LYS A 447 19.01 -15.60 16.98
CA LYS A 447 19.86 -14.83 16.06
C LYS A 447 19.85 -15.47 14.69
N PRO A 448 19.87 -14.66 13.62
CA PRO A 448 19.96 -15.22 12.29
C PRO A 448 21.31 -15.93 12.05
N ASP A 449 21.28 -17.14 11.47
CA ASP A 449 22.49 -17.95 11.27
C ASP A 449 23.54 -17.25 10.38
N TYR A 450 23.10 -16.40 9.43
CA TYR A 450 23.99 -15.64 8.56
C TYR A 450 24.78 -14.52 9.28
N MET A 451 24.36 -14.15 10.50
CA MET A 451 25.13 -13.25 11.36
C MET A 451 26.44 -13.92 11.80
N ASP A 452 26.39 -15.21 12.17
CA ASP A 452 27.54 -15.96 12.66
C ASP A 452 28.48 -16.38 11.53
N THR A 453 27.94 -16.73 10.35
CA THR A 453 28.78 -17.06 9.18
C THR A 453 29.46 -15.82 8.58
N GLY A 454 28.91 -14.62 8.83
CA GLY A 454 29.40 -13.36 8.31
C GLY A 454 29.27 -13.24 6.78
N ASP A 455 28.42 -14.05 6.17
CA ASP A 455 28.20 -14.06 4.73
C ASP A 455 27.60 -12.73 4.26
N THR A 456 28.03 -12.29 3.09
CA THR A 456 27.38 -11.19 2.38
C THR A 456 26.13 -11.72 1.70
N LEU A 457 24.98 -11.11 1.96
CA LEU A 457 23.71 -11.47 1.36
C LEU A 457 23.31 -10.47 0.30
N LEU A 458 22.56 -10.96 -0.70
CA LEU A 458 21.81 -10.19 -1.66
C LEU A 458 20.33 -10.49 -1.43
N VAL A 459 19.54 -9.47 -1.09
CA VAL A 459 18.10 -9.59 -0.82
C VAL A 459 17.31 -8.59 -1.64
N TYR A 460 16.02 -8.87 -1.80
CA TYR A 460 15.05 -7.99 -2.44
C TYR A 460 13.82 -7.81 -1.57
N GLY A 461 13.18 -6.66 -1.68
CA GLY A 461 11.89 -6.43 -1.04
C GLY A 461 11.33 -5.04 -1.31
N VAL A 462 10.01 -4.92 -1.20
CA VAL A 462 9.31 -3.64 -1.35
C VAL A 462 9.36 -2.85 -0.05
N VAL A 463 9.68 -1.55 -0.13
CA VAL A 463 9.64 -0.63 1.01
C VAL A 463 8.21 -0.50 1.49
N THR A 464 7.98 -0.88 2.75
CA THR A 464 6.67 -0.90 3.39
C THR A 464 6.51 0.14 4.49
N SER A 465 7.58 0.83 4.87
CA SER A 465 7.59 1.84 5.94
C SER A 465 8.21 3.17 5.48
N PRO A 466 7.97 4.27 6.22
CA PRO A 466 8.85 5.44 6.18
C PRO A 466 10.22 5.13 6.82
N ASN A 467 11.13 6.11 6.78
CA ASN A 467 12.37 6.05 7.54
C ASN A 467 12.09 6.35 9.02
N TYR A 468 12.23 5.36 9.90
CA TYR A 468 11.99 5.51 11.35
C TYR A 468 13.17 6.15 12.12
N THR A 469 14.20 6.62 11.43
CA THR A 469 15.40 7.19 12.09
C THR A 469 15.96 8.41 11.35
N ALA A 470 15.14 9.05 10.52
CA ALA A 470 15.56 10.16 9.66
C ALA A 470 16.11 11.35 10.46
N SER A 471 15.43 11.74 11.53
CA SER A 471 15.87 12.82 12.43
C SER A 471 17.22 12.54 13.12
N SER A 472 17.57 11.26 13.27
CA SER A 472 18.83 10.81 13.86
C SER A 472 19.97 10.70 12.83
N GLY A 473 19.75 11.07 11.58
CA GLY A 473 20.76 11.02 10.52
C GLY A 473 21.05 9.61 10.01
N ASN A 474 20.15 8.65 10.24
CA ASN A 474 20.28 7.25 9.86
C ASN A 474 19.22 6.85 8.81
N THR A 475 19.41 5.68 8.21
CA THR A 475 18.44 5.01 7.35
C THR A 475 17.86 3.83 8.13
N SER A 476 16.52 3.74 8.22
CA SER A 476 15.81 2.59 8.79
C SER A 476 14.48 2.39 8.07
N TYR A 477 14.50 1.56 7.03
CA TYR A 477 13.31 1.23 6.22
C TYR A 477 13.05 -0.27 6.26
N TYR A 478 11.79 -0.66 6.43
CA TYR A 478 11.39 -2.05 6.30
C TYR A 478 11.08 -2.41 4.86
N ILE A 479 11.76 -3.44 4.37
CA ILE A 479 11.44 -4.08 3.10
C ILE A 479 10.71 -5.40 3.35
N GLN A 480 9.83 -5.78 2.45
CA GLN A 480 9.05 -7.02 2.54
C GLN A 480 9.02 -7.76 1.19
N ASP A 481 9.09 -9.09 1.22
CA ASP A 481 8.83 -9.97 0.07
C ASP A 481 7.65 -10.89 0.39
N GLU A 482 7.37 -11.88 -0.47
CA GLU A 482 6.28 -12.84 -0.20
C GLU A 482 6.55 -13.76 1.01
N THR A 483 7.78 -13.77 1.53
CA THR A 483 8.27 -14.73 2.52
C THR A 483 8.44 -14.14 3.92
N ALA A 484 8.91 -12.90 4.06
CA ALA A 484 9.10 -12.19 5.32
C ALA A 484 9.33 -10.68 5.11
N GLY A 485 9.55 -9.93 6.19
CA GLY A 485 10.08 -8.56 6.14
C GLY A 485 11.39 -8.43 6.92
N LEU A 486 12.15 -7.37 6.64
CA LEU A 486 13.48 -7.13 7.18
C LEU A 486 13.78 -5.62 7.25
N ASN A 487 14.45 -5.16 8.31
CA ASN A 487 14.89 -3.77 8.41
C ASN A 487 16.17 -3.54 7.61
N VAL A 488 16.20 -2.52 6.77
CA VAL A 488 17.39 -2.02 6.08
C VAL A 488 17.93 -0.85 6.88
N PHE A 489 19.02 -1.10 7.62
CA PHE A 489 19.60 -0.11 8.53
C PHE A 489 20.94 0.41 8.03
N LYS A 490 21.14 1.74 8.09
CA LYS A 490 22.45 2.36 7.89
C LYS A 490 22.68 3.51 8.84
N SER A 491 23.76 3.43 9.62
CA SER A 491 24.18 4.49 10.53
C SER A 491 24.89 5.63 9.79
N GLY A 492 24.61 6.88 10.17
CA GLY A 492 25.33 8.08 9.72
C GLY A 492 25.11 8.45 8.25
N THR A 493 24.09 7.88 7.61
CA THR A 493 23.70 8.20 6.22
C THR A 493 22.18 8.09 6.12
N VAL A 494 21.55 9.13 5.59
CA VAL A 494 20.11 9.15 5.28
C VAL A 494 19.94 8.89 3.79
N LEU A 495 19.45 7.69 3.46
CA LEU A 495 18.96 7.35 2.14
C LEU A 495 17.46 7.65 2.09
N THR A 496 16.95 8.01 0.90
CA THR A 496 15.54 8.35 0.71
C THR A 496 14.89 7.35 -0.23
N PHE A 497 13.85 6.68 0.26
CA PHE A 497 13.00 5.78 -0.51
C PHE A 497 11.52 6.13 -0.29
N ASP A 498 10.72 5.87 -1.32
CA ASP A 498 9.27 6.00 -1.28
C ASP A 498 8.62 4.66 -0.91
N LEU A 499 7.43 4.68 -0.31
CA LEU A 499 6.64 3.46 -0.16
C LEU A 499 6.39 2.83 -1.52
N GLY A 500 6.56 1.51 -1.61
CA GLY A 500 6.44 0.81 -2.87
C GLY A 500 7.74 0.79 -3.69
N ASP A 501 8.83 1.41 -3.24
CA ASP A 501 10.12 1.18 -3.89
C ASP A 501 10.56 -0.27 -3.70
N TYR A 502 10.83 -0.98 -4.80
CA TYR A 502 11.38 -2.33 -4.75
C TYR A 502 12.90 -2.25 -4.70
N LEU A 503 13.48 -2.62 -3.56
CA LEU A 503 14.91 -2.50 -3.32
C LEU A 503 15.64 -3.80 -3.60
N MET A 504 16.86 -3.67 -4.10
CA MET A 504 17.93 -4.64 -3.99
C MET A 504 18.90 -4.17 -2.93
N VAL A 505 19.25 -5.04 -1.97
CA VAL A 505 20.21 -4.73 -0.91
C VAL A 505 21.29 -5.79 -0.86
N ILE A 506 22.55 -5.35 -0.83
CA ILE A 506 23.74 -6.18 -0.63
C ILE A 506 24.37 -5.78 0.70
N GLY A 507 24.31 -6.67 1.68
CA GLY A 507 24.68 -6.35 3.04
C GLY A 507 24.96 -7.56 3.91
N LYS A 508 25.30 -7.29 5.16
CA LYS A 508 25.46 -8.31 6.20
C LYS A 508 24.29 -8.27 7.16
N ILE A 509 23.89 -9.43 7.65
CA ILE A 509 22.88 -9.50 8.71
C ILE A 509 23.49 -9.10 10.03
N THR A 510 22.79 -8.23 10.74
CA THR A 510 23.12 -7.75 12.07
C THR A 510 21.87 -7.84 12.95
N VAL A 511 22.07 -7.74 14.26
CA VAL A 511 20.97 -7.65 15.21
C VAL A 511 21.18 -6.45 16.12
N PHE A 512 20.17 -5.60 16.21
CA PHE A 512 20.16 -4.45 17.12
C PHE A 512 19.02 -4.57 18.12
N ARG A 513 19.34 -4.84 19.38
CA ARG A 513 18.36 -4.92 20.47
C ARG A 513 17.20 -5.90 20.21
N GLY A 514 17.51 -7.01 19.57
CA GLY A 514 16.57 -8.07 19.18
C GLY A 514 16.17 -8.00 17.71
N LEU A 515 16.04 -6.79 17.16
CA LEU A 515 15.63 -6.58 15.78
C LEU A 515 16.68 -7.12 14.79
N THR A 516 16.24 -7.96 13.86
CA THR A 516 17.05 -8.38 12.72
C THR A 516 17.14 -7.29 11.67
N GLU A 517 18.35 -6.96 11.24
CA GLU A 517 18.64 -5.91 10.27
C GLU A 517 19.60 -6.41 9.18
N ILE A 518 19.56 -5.79 8.01
CA ILE A 518 20.62 -5.88 7.01
C ILE A 518 21.35 -4.54 6.92
N GLU A 519 22.66 -4.58 7.16
CA GLU A 519 23.54 -3.42 6.98
C GLU A 519 24.23 -3.48 5.59
N PRO A 520 24.01 -2.49 4.72
CA PRO A 520 24.69 -2.38 3.43
C PRO A 520 26.22 -2.26 3.55
N LEU A 521 26.95 -2.94 2.65
CA LEU A 521 28.41 -3.08 2.72
C LEU A 521 29.22 -1.78 2.57
N THR A 522 28.72 -0.76 1.88
CA THR A 522 29.46 0.49 1.59
C THR A 522 28.70 1.72 2.06
N GLY A 523 29.42 2.85 2.18
CA GLY A 523 28.83 4.17 2.45
C GLY A 523 28.22 4.86 1.22
N ASP A 524 28.14 4.17 0.07
CA ASP A 524 27.57 4.68 -1.18
C ASP A 524 26.40 3.81 -1.69
N SER A 525 25.63 4.34 -2.64
CA SER A 525 24.40 3.73 -3.19
C SER A 525 24.64 2.50 -4.08
N THR A 526 25.85 1.93 -4.10
CA THR A 526 26.12 0.74 -4.93
C THR A 526 25.60 -0.54 -4.29
N SER A 527 25.50 -0.56 -2.96
CA SER A 527 25.03 -1.70 -2.17
C SER A 527 23.52 -1.67 -1.88
N ILE A 528 22.81 -0.59 -2.22
CA ILE A 528 21.34 -0.53 -2.25
C ILE A 528 20.89 0.12 -3.55
N LYS A 529 20.03 -0.57 -4.32
CA LYS A 529 19.43 -0.02 -5.55
C LYS A 529 17.92 -0.07 -5.51
N VAL A 530 17.27 1.00 -5.93
CA VAL A 530 15.84 0.99 -6.28
C VAL A 530 15.71 0.37 -7.67
N LEU A 531 15.07 -0.79 -7.76
CA LEU A 531 14.84 -1.49 -9.02
C LEU A 531 13.49 -1.18 -9.64
N TRP A 532 12.50 -0.78 -8.84
CA TRP A 532 11.17 -0.40 -9.33
C TRP A 532 10.53 0.61 -8.39
N LYS A 533 10.06 1.75 -8.94
CA LYS A 533 9.24 2.74 -8.24
C LYS A 533 7.77 2.34 -8.23
N ASN A 534 7.06 2.59 -7.13
CA ASN A 534 5.61 2.36 -7.01
C ASN A 534 5.16 0.89 -7.22
N HIS A 535 5.97 -0.08 -6.80
CA HIS A 535 5.56 -1.48 -6.69
C HIS A 535 4.33 -1.59 -5.76
N PRO A 536 3.33 -2.45 -6.08
CA PRO A 536 2.21 -2.71 -5.20
C PRO A 536 2.66 -3.09 -3.78
N LEU A 537 2.09 -2.44 -2.76
CA LEU A 537 2.35 -2.79 -1.37
C LEU A 537 1.71 -4.14 -1.01
N PRO A 538 2.36 -4.95 -0.16
CA PRO A 538 1.76 -6.19 0.33
C PRO A 538 0.54 -5.85 1.19
N ALA A 539 -0.50 -6.67 1.08
CA ALA A 539 -1.66 -6.52 1.95
C ALA A 539 -1.26 -6.78 3.41
N PRO A 540 -1.70 -5.95 4.39
CA PRO A 540 -1.39 -6.19 5.80
C PRO A 540 -1.90 -7.55 6.25
N LYS A 541 -1.04 -8.34 6.91
CA LYS A 541 -1.43 -9.63 7.46
C LYS A 541 -2.31 -9.42 8.69
N LYS A 542 -3.59 -9.76 8.59
CA LYS A 542 -4.54 -9.65 9.70
C LYS A 542 -4.29 -10.74 10.72
N LEU A 543 -4.07 -10.37 11.98
CA LEU A 543 -3.74 -11.28 13.09
C LEU A 543 -4.61 -10.98 14.33
N ALA A 544 -4.79 -11.99 15.18
CA ALA A 544 -5.23 -11.76 16.56
C ALA A 544 -4.03 -11.30 17.42
N VAL A 545 -4.29 -10.52 18.48
CA VAL A 545 -3.22 -10.06 19.40
C VAL A 545 -2.50 -11.24 20.05
N SER A 546 -3.24 -12.27 20.48
CA SER A 546 -2.67 -13.49 21.05
C SER A 546 -1.79 -14.25 20.06
N GLU A 547 -2.22 -14.37 18.80
CA GLU A 547 -1.45 -14.99 17.73
C GLU A 547 -0.14 -14.25 17.48
N PHE A 548 -0.21 -12.92 17.34
CA PHE A 548 0.95 -12.06 17.15
C PHE A 548 1.96 -12.21 18.29
N LEU A 549 1.51 -12.15 19.54
CA LEU A 549 2.39 -12.27 20.70
C LEU A 549 3.00 -13.67 20.86
N SER A 550 2.30 -14.73 20.42
CA SER A 550 2.78 -16.11 20.54
C SER A 550 3.85 -16.48 19.51
N ASN A 551 3.83 -15.87 18.31
CA ASN A 551 4.67 -16.22 17.17
C ASN A 551 5.37 -14.99 16.57
N PHE A 552 5.73 -14.02 17.40
CA PHE A 552 6.22 -12.71 16.95
C PHE A 552 7.38 -12.81 15.94
N GLU A 553 8.36 -13.66 16.18
CA GLU A 553 9.55 -13.81 15.32
C GLU A 553 9.20 -14.10 13.86
N SER A 554 8.12 -14.85 13.63
CA SER A 554 7.63 -15.17 12.28
C SER A 554 6.98 -13.98 11.56
N TYR A 555 6.71 -12.89 12.27
CA TYR A 555 6.05 -11.68 11.79
C TYR A 555 6.95 -10.45 11.78
N GLU A 556 8.10 -10.48 12.44
CA GLU A 556 9.02 -9.32 12.47
C GLU A 556 9.34 -8.81 11.05
N GLY A 557 9.36 -7.48 10.94
CA GLY A 557 9.53 -6.71 9.71
C GLY A 557 8.33 -6.72 8.77
N GLN A 558 7.28 -7.49 9.04
CA GLN A 558 6.09 -7.55 8.17
C GLN A 558 5.05 -6.50 8.55
N LEU A 559 4.33 -6.04 7.54
CA LEU A 559 3.13 -5.24 7.69
C LEU A 559 1.97 -6.10 8.19
N ILE A 560 1.48 -5.80 9.39
CA ILE A 560 0.38 -6.53 10.04
C ILE A 560 -0.80 -5.61 10.36
N ARG A 561 -1.96 -6.20 10.61
CA ARG A 561 -3.17 -5.52 11.07
C ARG A 561 -3.76 -6.22 12.30
N LEU A 562 -4.00 -5.45 13.35
CA LEU A 562 -4.65 -5.89 14.58
C LEU A 562 -5.96 -5.12 14.78
N ASP A 563 -7.07 -5.83 14.87
CA ASP A 563 -8.40 -5.21 14.92
C ASP A 563 -8.90 -4.95 16.35
N SER A 564 -9.66 -3.85 16.48
CA SER A 564 -10.49 -3.57 17.66
C SER A 564 -9.74 -3.51 19.00
N LEU A 565 -8.63 -2.77 19.01
CA LEU A 565 -7.79 -2.51 20.17
C LEU A 565 -8.32 -1.37 21.02
N TRP A 566 -8.08 -1.45 22.33
CA TRP A 566 -8.35 -0.38 23.29
C TRP A 566 -7.05 0.16 23.86
N LYS A 567 -6.98 1.45 24.15
CA LYS A 567 -5.89 1.98 24.98
C LYS A 567 -5.99 1.43 26.40
N SER A 568 -4.88 0.94 26.93
CA SER A 568 -4.76 0.50 28.31
C SER A 568 -4.82 1.69 29.27
N SER A 569 -5.41 1.52 30.46
CA SER A 569 -5.37 2.53 31.52
C SER A 569 -3.96 2.83 32.03
N THR A 570 -3.00 1.95 31.78
CA THR A 570 -1.57 2.15 32.10
C THR A 570 -0.78 2.75 30.95
N SER A 571 -1.41 3.04 29.81
CA SER A 571 -0.76 3.68 28.67
C SER A 571 -0.46 5.15 29.00
N PRO A 572 0.66 5.72 28.51
CA PRO A 572 0.88 7.16 28.56
C PRO A 572 -0.18 7.94 27.78
N ALA A 573 -0.19 9.26 27.97
CA ALA A 573 -0.95 10.18 27.12
C ALA A 573 -0.44 10.11 25.67
N TRP A 574 -1.30 10.48 24.72
CA TRP A 574 -0.90 10.58 23.32
C TRP A 574 0.28 11.58 23.16
N PRO A 575 1.32 11.25 22.37
CA PRO A 575 2.51 12.08 22.27
C PRO A 575 2.24 13.44 21.61
N ALA A 576 2.96 14.46 22.07
CA ALA A 576 3.03 15.75 21.40
C ALA A 576 3.94 15.67 20.16
N SER A 577 3.81 16.64 19.25
CA SER A 577 4.62 16.69 18.04
C SER A 577 6.14 16.70 18.36
N GLY A 578 6.93 15.94 17.60
CA GLY A 578 8.35 15.67 17.77
C GLY A 578 8.69 14.66 18.88
N SER A 579 7.74 13.85 19.36
CA SER A 579 7.97 12.95 20.52
C SER A 579 7.65 11.49 20.23
N ASP A 580 8.60 10.63 20.57
CA ASP A 580 8.38 9.19 20.62
C ASP A 580 7.48 8.77 21.79
N ALA A 581 6.68 7.72 21.61
CA ALA A 581 5.94 7.09 22.69
C ALA A 581 5.75 5.58 22.52
N ASN A 582 5.83 4.85 23.64
CA ASN A 582 5.45 3.44 23.70
C ASN A 582 4.05 3.34 24.31
N MET A 583 3.04 3.38 23.44
CA MET A 583 1.63 3.28 23.84
C MET A 583 1.28 1.85 24.23
N ARG A 584 0.40 1.68 25.22
CA ARG A 584 -0.06 0.35 25.67
C ARG A 584 -1.50 0.13 25.23
N PHE A 585 -1.72 -0.90 24.44
CA PHE A 585 -3.03 -1.30 23.97
C PHE A 585 -3.40 -2.68 24.52
N VAL A 586 -4.70 -2.93 24.65
CA VAL A 586 -5.24 -4.24 25.00
C VAL A 586 -6.14 -4.76 23.88
N SER A 587 -6.23 -6.07 23.76
CA SER A 587 -7.13 -6.74 22.82
C SER A 587 -8.60 -6.39 23.08
N PHE A 588 -9.50 -6.74 22.15
CA PHE A 588 -10.92 -6.48 22.30
C PHE A 588 -11.50 -7.06 23.61
N ALA A 589 -11.07 -8.27 23.99
CA ALA A 589 -11.45 -8.94 25.24
C ALA A 589 -10.71 -8.40 26.48
N LYS A 590 -9.74 -7.49 26.28
CA LYS A 590 -8.90 -6.87 27.31
C LYS A 590 -8.04 -7.87 28.09
N THR A 591 -7.66 -8.98 27.44
CA THR A 591 -6.90 -10.09 28.05
C THR A 591 -5.41 -10.03 27.74
N GLU A 592 -5.04 -9.54 26.55
CA GLU A 592 -3.64 -9.40 26.13
C GLU A 592 -3.26 -7.93 26.05
N THR A 593 -2.01 -7.60 26.40
CA THR A 593 -1.44 -6.25 26.29
C THR A 593 -0.34 -6.23 25.23
N LEU A 594 -0.33 -5.17 24.41
CA LEU A 594 0.56 -4.94 23.28
C LEU A 594 1.20 -3.55 23.40
N THR A 595 2.45 -3.42 22.97
CA THR A 595 3.08 -2.12 22.74
C THR A 595 2.83 -1.64 21.31
N VAL A 596 2.34 -0.42 21.16
CA VAL A 596 2.31 0.31 19.88
C VAL A 596 3.34 1.43 19.98
N ARG A 597 4.38 1.38 19.15
CA ARG A 597 5.44 2.39 19.09
C ARG A 597 5.00 3.52 18.16
N ILE A 598 4.82 4.70 18.73
CA ILE A 598 4.67 5.95 17.98
C ILE A 598 6.06 6.54 17.85
N ASP A 599 6.47 6.74 16.62
CA ASP A 599 7.82 7.20 16.27
C ASP A 599 7.76 8.66 15.79
N ALA A 600 8.62 9.52 16.32
CA ALA A 600 8.64 10.95 16.04
C ALA A 600 9.00 11.29 14.58
N ASP A 601 9.54 10.33 13.82
CA ASP A 601 9.80 10.48 12.38
C ASP A 601 8.57 10.17 11.50
N THR A 602 7.38 10.00 12.08
CA THR A 602 6.11 9.79 11.38
C THR A 602 5.17 11.00 11.45
N ASP A 603 3.97 10.93 10.86
CA ASP A 603 2.95 11.99 10.94
C ASP A 603 1.95 11.80 12.10
N ILE A 604 2.26 10.92 13.05
CA ILE A 604 1.32 10.37 14.04
C ILE A 604 1.33 11.16 15.35
N ASP A 605 2.49 11.54 15.83
CA ASP A 605 2.65 12.36 17.02
C ASP A 605 2.08 13.76 16.80
N GLY A 606 1.52 14.36 17.85
CA GLY A 606 0.82 15.64 17.74
C GLY A 606 -0.57 15.59 17.08
N GLN A 607 -0.96 14.46 16.47
CA GLN A 607 -2.35 14.24 16.03
C GLN A 607 -3.31 14.11 17.22
N PRO A 608 -4.61 14.33 17.01
CA PRO A 608 -5.61 13.98 18.02
C PRO A 608 -5.53 12.49 18.37
N GLU A 609 -5.78 12.14 19.64
CA GLU A 609 -5.87 10.73 20.05
C GLU A 609 -7.04 10.05 19.31
N PRO A 610 -6.85 8.84 18.74
CA PRO A 610 -7.90 8.15 17.98
C PRO A 610 -9.04 7.68 18.89
N GLN A 611 -10.24 7.54 18.31
CA GLN A 611 -11.37 6.94 19.02
C GLN A 611 -11.17 5.43 19.19
N TYR A 612 -11.61 4.88 20.33
CA TYR A 612 -11.51 3.45 20.61
C TYR A 612 -12.89 2.78 20.56
N PRO A 613 -12.97 1.51 20.13
CA PRO A 613 -11.84 0.67 19.71
C PRO A 613 -11.28 1.10 18.34
N VAL A 614 -10.00 0.82 18.12
CA VAL A 614 -9.28 1.18 16.89
C VAL A 614 -8.62 -0.06 16.30
N SER A 615 -8.63 -0.20 14.99
CA SER A 615 -7.80 -1.20 14.31
C SER A 615 -6.51 -0.53 13.85
N ILE A 616 -5.37 -1.18 14.13
CA ILE A 616 -4.05 -0.60 13.85
C ILE A 616 -3.34 -1.46 12.81
N ILE A 617 -2.83 -0.80 11.76
CA ILE A 617 -1.87 -1.36 10.81
C ILE A 617 -0.47 -0.88 11.20
N GLY A 618 0.55 -1.70 10.99
CA GLY A 618 1.92 -1.28 11.24
C GLY A 618 2.91 -2.40 11.05
N ILE A 619 4.18 -2.04 11.15
CA ILE A 619 5.30 -2.97 11.05
C ILE A 619 5.47 -3.68 12.40
N ALA A 620 5.47 -5.01 12.39
CA ALA A 620 5.89 -5.80 13.53
C ALA A 620 7.40 -5.59 13.77
N THR A 621 7.79 -5.09 14.94
CA THR A 621 9.18 -4.77 15.25
C THR A 621 9.50 -5.05 16.73
N GLN A 622 10.78 -5.06 17.07
CA GLN A 622 11.26 -5.38 18.40
C GLN A 622 12.22 -4.30 18.87
N PHE A 623 12.06 -3.90 20.13
CA PHE A 623 13.07 -3.11 20.81
C PHE A 623 13.00 -3.38 22.30
N THR A 624 14.06 -3.96 22.85
CA THR A 624 14.22 -4.01 24.31
C THR A 624 15.68 -3.94 24.72
N SER A 625 15.93 -3.58 25.97
CA SER A 625 17.26 -3.52 26.57
C SER A 625 17.33 -4.49 27.75
N GLY A 626 18.50 -5.06 28.01
CA GLY A 626 18.73 -5.95 29.16
C GLY A 626 18.68 -7.43 28.79
N THR A 627 18.25 -8.28 29.72
CA THR A 627 18.36 -9.74 29.61
C THR A 627 17.31 -10.40 28.72
N THR A 628 16.29 -9.66 28.24
CA THR A 628 15.22 -10.17 27.36
C THR A 628 15.38 -9.72 25.91
N VAL A 629 16.59 -9.30 25.50
CA VAL A 629 16.84 -8.65 24.21
C VAL A 629 16.36 -9.46 23.01
N TYR A 630 16.33 -10.79 23.11
CA TYR A 630 15.89 -11.68 22.05
C TYR A 630 14.50 -12.30 22.28
N THR A 631 13.90 -12.11 23.45
CA THR A 631 12.68 -12.83 23.87
C THR A 631 11.54 -11.89 24.32
N GLY A 632 11.71 -10.58 24.13
CA GLY A 632 10.73 -9.58 24.50
C GLY A 632 10.95 -8.25 23.79
N GLY A 633 10.16 -7.23 24.14
CA GLY A 633 10.21 -5.94 23.41
C GLY A 633 9.39 -5.91 22.13
N TYR A 634 8.57 -6.93 21.90
CA TYR A 634 7.68 -7.05 20.77
C TYR A 634 6.66 -5.91 20.74
N GLN A 635 6.59 -5.24 19.59
CA GLN A 635 5.78 -4.07 19.38
C GLN A 635 5.33 -3.96 17.93
N ILE A 636 4.36 -3.08 17.68
CA ILE A 636 3.96 -2.68 16.32
C ILE A 636 4.26 -1.20 16.14
N SER A 637 4.88 -0.82 15.04
CA SER A 637 5.12 0.58 14.65
C SER A 637 4.19 0.94 13.49
N PRO A 638 3.12 1.72 13.72
CA PRO A 638 2.33 2.29 12.63
C PRO A 638 3.19 3.25 11.80
N ARG A 639 2.74 3.53 10.58
CA ARG A 639 3.50 4.31 9.59
C ARG A 639 2.86 5.66 9.35
N TYR A 640 1.53 5.72 9.28
CA TYR A 640 0.79 6.96 9.05
C TYR A 640 -0.51 7.04 9.84
N TYR A 641 -0.85 8.22 10.36
CA TYR A 641 -2.05 8.39 11.18
C TYR A 641 -3.33 8.05 10.41
N ALA A 642 -3.50 8.65 9.23
CA ALA A 642 -4.77 8.57 8.49
C ALA A 642 -5.08 7.18 7.93
N THR A 643 -4.07 6.39 7.59
CA THR A 643 -4.25 5.09 6.92
C THR A 643 -4.07 3.91 7.86
N ASP A 644 -3.27 4.06 8.94
CA ASP A 644 -2.97 2.95 9.82
C ASP A 644 -3.81 2.93 11.11
N PHE A 645 -4.47 4.03 11.49
CA PHE A 645 -5.45 4.06 12.60
C PHE A 645 -6.88 4.05 12.07
N ILE A 646 -7.44 2.85 11.91
CA ILE A 646 -8.78 2.65 11.35
C ILE A 646 -9.80 2.67 12.48
N THR A 647 -10.65 3.70 12.49
CA THR A 647 -11.74 3.84 13.47
C THR A 647 -12.70 2.67 13.37
N VAL A 648 -13.03 2.05 14.52
CA VAL A 648 -14.05 1.00 14.62
C VAL A 648 -15.21 1.55 15.42
N ASN A 649 -16.40 1.52 14.82
CA ASN A 649 -17.63 1.96 15.49
C ASN A 649 -18.37 0.75 16.09
N LEU A 650 -18.52 0.72 17.40
CA LEU A 650 -19.39 -0.23 18.07
C LEU A 650 -20.86 0.24 18.01
N PRO A 651 -21.82 -0.66 17.76
CA PRO A 651 -23.23 -0.29 17.80
C PRO A 651 -23.69 -0.04 19.24
N PRO A 652 -24.66 0.86 19.45
CA PRO A 652 -25.22 1.09 20.78
C PRO A 652 -26.04 -0.10 21.27
N SER A 653 -26.17 -0.24 22.59
CA SER A 653 -27.10 -1.20 23.18
C SER A 653 -28.56 -0.82 22.90
N ALA A 654 -29.46 -1.80 22.97
CA ALA A 654 -30.89 -1.50 22.95
C ALA A 654 -31.30 -0.66 24.18
N ALA A 655 -32.30 0.22 24.01
CA ALA A 655 -32.96 0.87 25.14
C ALA A 655 -33.79 -0.14 25.93
N THR A 656 -33.79 -0.03 27.26
CA THR A 656 -34.54 -0.94 28.14
C THR A 656 -35.70 -0.24 28.83
N LEU A 657 -36.82 -0.94 28.94
CA LEU A 657 -38.07 -0.41 29.49
C LEU A 657 -37.94 0.07 30.94
N VAL A 658 -38.54 1.22 31.25
CA VAL A 658 -38.80 1.67 32.63
C VAL A 658 -40.30 1.87 32.87
N SER A 659 -40.99 2.61 31.99
CA SER A 659 -42.43 2.89 32.14
C SER A 659 -43.06 3.30 30.79
N PRO A 660 -44.36 3.05 30.54
CA PRO A 660 -45.25 2.17 31.29
C PRO A 660 -44.78 0.71 31.27
N ALA A 661 -45.11 -0.08 32.28
CA ALA A 661 -44.81 -1.52 32.25
C ALA A 661 -45.42 -2.19 31.00
N ASP A 662 -44.80 -3.25 30.51
CA ASP A 662 -45.32 -3.96 29.35
C ASP A 662 -46.72 -4.51 29.65
N SER A 663 -47.64 -4.33 28.71
CA SER A 663 -49.07 -4.61 28.83
C SER A 663 -49.81 -3.83 29.94
N ALA A 664 -49.26 -2.73 30.45
CA ALA A 664 -49.93 -1.86 31.41
C ALA A 664 -51.31 -1.43 30.91
N PHE A 665 -52.25 -1.30 31.85
CA PHE A 665 -53.60 -0.81 31.60
C PHE A 665 -53.78 0.56 32.25
N VAL A 666 -54.12 1.57 31.44
CA VAL A 666 -54.23 2.96 31.87
C VAL A 666 -55.61 3.52 31.47
N HIS A 667 -56.36 3.99 32.46
CA HIS A 667 -57.54 4.81 32.24
C HIS A 667 -57.09 6.25 32.00
N ILE A 668 -57.51 6.86 30.89
CA ILE A 668 -56.97 8.15 30.45
C ILE A 668 -58.07 9.16 30.12
N LEU A 669 -57.96 10.38 30.65
CA LEU A 669 -58.71 11.57 30.25
C LEU A 669 -57.96 12.34 29.16
N SER A 670 -58.65 13.20 28.41
CA SER A 670 -58.00 14.01 27.36
C SER A 670 -56.93 14.97 27.90
N THR A 671 -57.03 15.35 29.18
CA THR A 671 -56.10 16.20 29.90
C THR A 671 -54.88 15.46 30.47
N ASP A 672 -54.94 14.14 30.56
CA ASP A 672 -53.88 13.34 31.18
C ASP A 672 -52.65 13.24 30.27
N THR A 673 -51.52 12.81 30.83
CA THR A 673 -50.29 12.55 30.07
C THR A 673 -49.76 11.17 30.40
N VAL A 674 -49.49 10.38 29.37
CA VAL A 674 -48.74 9.12 29.50
C VAL A 674 -47.26 9.43 29.33
N THR A 675 -46.47 9.01 30.30
CA THR A 675 -45.01 9.19 30.29
C THR A 675 -44.33 7.87 29.94
N PHE A 676 -43.62 7.88 28.81
CA PHE A 676 -42.78 6.79 28.36
C PHE A 676 -41.35 7.04 28.79
N VAL A 677 -40.75 6.10 29.51
CA VAL A 677 -39.41 6.18 30.09
C VAL A 677 -38.65 4.91 29.75
N TRP A 678 -37.40 5.06 29.36
CA TRP A 678 -36.45 3.97 29.17
C TRP A 678 -35.11 4.32 29.83
N ASN A 679 -34.26 3.32 30.11
CA ASN A 679 -32.91 3.60 30.57
C ASN A 679 -32.03 4.09 29.41
N LYS A 680 -31.07 4.97 29.70
CA LYS A 680 -30.05 5.40 28.74
C LYS A 680 -29.34 4.17 28.17
N ALA A 681 -29.31 4.06 26.85
CA ALA A 681 -28.54 3.04 26.16
C ALA A 681 -27.03 3.30 26.34
N LYS A 682 -26.22 2.25 26.26
CA LYS A 682 -24.77 2.33 26.36
C LYS A 682 -24.16 2.22 24.97
N ASP A 683 -23.16 3.02 24.71
CA ASP A 683 -22.25 2.82 23.59
C ASP A 683 -20.91 2.34 24.13
N GLY A 684 -20.30 1.38 23.44
CA GLY A 684 -18.98 0.87 23.81
C GLY A 684 -17.84 1.80 23.40
N ASN A 685 -18.05 2.74 22.47
CA ASN A 685 -17.00 3.62 21.97
C ASN A 685 -16.42 4.52 23.07
N VAL A 686 -15.14 4.90 22.95
CA VAL A 686 -14.45 5.81 23.86
C VAL A 686 -13.79 6.94 23.03
N PRO A 687 -14.24 8.20 23.17
CA PRO A 687 -15.41 8.64 23.96
C PRO A 687 -16.73 8.05 23.43
N GLU A 688 -17.74 7.89 24.31
CA GLU A 688 -19.08 7.42 23.91
C GLU A 688 -19.67 8.34 22.84
N ASP A 689 -20.30 7.76 21.82
CA ASP A 689 -21.01 8.57 20.84
C ASP A 689 -22.29 9.19 21.42
N THR A 690 -22.69 10.31 20.82
CA THR A 690 -23.97 10.92 21.16
C THR A 690 -25.11 10.06 20.63
N LEU A 691 -25.89 9.48 21.55
CA LEU A 691 -27.02 8.63 21.21
C LEU A 691 -28.30 9.43 20.95
N ILE A 692 -29.03 8.97 19.94
CA ILE A 692 -30.33 9.49 19.54
C ILE A 692 -31.36 8.38 19.65
N TYR A 693 -32.51 8.72 20.21
CA TYR A 693 -33.63 7.82 20.43
C TYR A 693 -34.76 8.14 19.46
N ILE A 694 -35.24 7.14 18.73
CA ILE A 694 -36.40 7.23 17.86
C ILE A 694 -37.54 6.50 18.55
N PHE A 695 -38.42 7.26 19.19
CA PHE A 695 -39.63 6.74 19.81
C PHE A 695 -40.67 6.46 18.73
N LYS A 696 -41.26 5.25 18.73
CA LYS A 696 -42.34 4.87 17.81
C LYS A 696 -43.53 4.36 18.60
N LEU A 697 -44.72 4.84 18.25
CA LEU A 697 -46.01 4.41 18.78
C LEU A 697 -46.98 4.12 17.63
N ALA A 698 -47.63 2.97 17.66
CA ALA A 698 -48.51 2.48 16.60
C ALA A 698 -49.70 1.71 17.18
N ASN A 699 -50.76 1.56 16.39
CA ASN A 699 -51.89 0.67 16.73
C ASN A 699 -51.69 -0.77 16.21
N ASP A 700 -50.58 -1.03 15.52
CA ASP A 700 -50.14 -2.36 15.06
C ASP A 700 -48.71 -2.65 15.52
N LYS A 701 -48.47 -3.91 15.89
CA LYS A 701 -47.19 -4.38 16.44
C LYS A 701 -46.04 -4.36 15.42
N ASN A 702 -46.33 -4.33 14.12
CA ASN A 702 -45.30 -4.38 13.09
C ASN A 702 -44.79 -2.99 12.68
N PHE A 703 -45.40 -1.90 13.19
CA PHE A 703 -45.02 -0.53 12.86
C PHE A 703 -44.99 -0.28 11.34
N THR A 704 -46.03 -0.73 10.63
CA THR A 704 -46.18 -0.43 9.19
C THR A 704 -46.36 1.07 8.97
N SER A 705 -45.95 1.58 7.80
CA SER A 705 -46.03 3.03 7.50
C SER A 705 -47.44 3.60 7.60
N THR A 706 -48.47 2.77 7.41
CA THR A 706 -49.90 3.16 7.52
C THR A 706 -50.47 3.04 8.94
N SER A 707 -49.79 2.33 9.84
CA SER A 707 -50.22 2.08 11.23
C SER A 707 -49.41 2.87 12.27
N THR A 708 -48.35 3.53 11.84
CA THR A 708 -47.50 4.33 12.71
C THR A 708 -48.18 5.65 13.03
N VAL A 709 -48.40 5.90 14.32
CA VAL A 709 -49.13 7.08 14.78
C VAL A 709 -48.18 8.20 15.20
N MET A 710 -47.10 7.86 15.91
CA MET A 710 -46.09 8.83 16.30
C MET A 710 -44.69 8.28 16.08
N VAL A 711 -43.84 9.15 15.53
CA VAL A 711 -42.39 8.94 15.44
C VAL A 711 -41.74 10.23 15.89
N ASP A 712 -40.99 10.16 16.98
CA ASP A 712 -40.27 11.30 17.53
C ASP A 712 -38.79 10.97 17.69
N THR A 713 -37.94 11.92 17.34
CA THR A 713 -36.49 11.82 17.53
C THR A 713 -36.08 12.66 18.74
N LEU A 714 -35.39 12.05 19.70
CA LEU A 714 -35.13 12.57 21.03
C LEU A 714 -33.67 12.35 21.42
N THR A 715 -33.12 13.25 22.25
CA THR A 715 -31.83 13.06 22.93
C THR A 715 -31.98 12.67 24.39
N ASP A 716 -33.18 12.85 24.96
CA ASP A 716 -33.54 12.44 26.31
C ASP A 716 -34.18 11.04 26.31
N THR A 717 -34.33 10.48 27.50
CA THR A 717 -34.84 9.14 27.80
C THR A 717 -36.31 9.11 28.20
N VAL A 718 -37.01 10.24 28.00
CA VAL A 718 -38.40 10.45 28.39
C VAL A 718 -39.21 11.02 27.24
N LYS A 719 -40.41 10.46 27.01
CA LYS A 719 -41.40 11.00 26.08
C LYS A 719 -42.75 11.17 26.77
N TYR A 720 -43.30 12.38 26.67
CA TYR A 720 -44.64 12.72 27.15
C TYR A 720 -45.63 12.68 25.99
N VAL A 721 -46.78 12.04 26.22
CA VAL A 721 -47.87 11.95 25.25
C VAL A 721 -49.18 12.33 25.92
N LYS A 722 -49.83 13.40 25.45
CA LYS A 722 -51.09 13.86 26.03
C LYS A 722 -52.25 12.97 25.59
N GLY A 723 -53.22 12.76 26.46
CA GLY A 723 -54.44 12.02 26.17
C GLY A 723 -55.17 12.56 24.94
N ALA A 724 -55.23 13.89 24.78
CA ALA A 724 -55.78 14.53 23.59
C ALA A 724 -55.15 14.07 22.25
N GLN A 725 -53.88 13.63 22.25
CA GLN A 725 -53.21 13.08 21.05
C GLN A 725 -53.55 11.61 20.80
N LEU A 726 -53.97 10.89 21.84
CA LEU A 726 -54.32 9.46 21.80
C LEU A 726 -55.82 9.23 21.54
N PHE A 727 -56.68 10.17 21.97
CA PHE A 727 -58.14 10.06 21.83
C PHE A 727 -58.63 9.86 20.39
N PRO A 728 -58.08 10.53 19.37
CA PRO A 728 -58.49 10.31 17.98
C PRO A 728 -58.19 8.90 17.45
N LEU A 729 -57.38 8.11 18.16
CA LEU A 729 -56.93 6.79 17.71
C LEU A 729 -57.85 5.65 18.18
N PHE A 730 -58.77 5.92 19.10
CA PHE A 730 -59.74 4.92 19.52
C PHE A 730 -60.63 4.56 18.32
N PRO A 731 -60.83 3.26 18.02
CA PRO A 731 -61.73 2.85 16.95
C PRO A 731 -63.13 3.44 17.16
N THR A 732 -63.81 3.77 16.06
CA THR A 732 -65.15 4.36 16.11
C THR A 732 -66.11 3.43 16.87
N GLY A 733 -66.69 3.93 17.96
CA GLY A 733 -67.59 3.14 18.82
C GLY A 733 -66.89 2.43 19.98
N ASP A 734 -65.56 2.32 19.97
CA ASP A 734 -64.80 1.66 21.02
C ASP A 734 -64.35 2.61 22.14
N THR A 735 -64.16 2.01 23.31
CA THR A 735 -63.77 2.68 24.56
C THR A 735 -62.39 2.26 25.02
N THR A 736 -61.83 1.25 24.37
CA THR A 736 -60.51 0.70 24.63
C THR A 736 -59.64 0.82 23.37
N LEU A 737 -58.34 0.98 23.57
CA LEU A 737 -57.35 1.04 22.50
C LEU A 737 -56.10 0.28 22.94
N VAL A 738 -55.57 -0.56 22.04
CA VAL A 738 -54.27 -1.21 22.22
C VAL A 738 -53.25 -0.48 21.36
N LEU A 739 -52.17 -0.06 21.99
CA LEU A 739 -51.02 0.53 21.31
C LEU A 739 -49.78 -0.33 21.52
N TYR A 740 -48.89 -0.26 20.54
CA TYR A 740 -47.55 -0.85 20.59
C TYR A 740 -46.53 0.25 20.47
N TRP A 741 -45.48 0.17 21.27
CA TRP A 741 -44.40 1.14 21.23
C TRP A 741 -43.04 0.49 21.35
N ARG A 742 -42.04 1.18 20.81
CA ARG A 742 -40.63 0.83 20.96
C ARG A 742 -39.77 2.07 20.83
N VAL A 743 -38.54 1.95 21.29
CA VAL A 743 -37.48 2.91 21.06
C VAL A 743 -36.40 2.27 20.21
N GLU A 744 -35.96 2.96 19.16
CA GLU A 744 -34.77 2.62 18.39
C GLU A 744 -33.63 3.55 18.80
N VAL A 745 -32.44 3.01 19.01
CA VAL A 745 -31.25 3.76 19.42
C VAL A 745 -30.30 3.85 18.24
N THR A 746 -29.75 5.03 17.95
CA THR A 746 -28.74 5.20 16.91
C THR A 746 -27.66 6.18 17.35
N ASP A 747 -26.43 5.87 16.98
CA ASP A 747 -25.23 6.72 17.04
C ASP A 747 -25.00 7.48 15.71
N LYS A 748 -25.89 7.30 14.71
CA LYS A 748 -25.79 7.74 13.30
C LYS A 748 -24.65 7.12 12.48
N LYS A 749 -23.84 6.24 13.06
CA LYS A 749 -22.69 5.60 12.42
C LYS A 749 -22.91 4.10 12.18
N SER A 750 -23.81 3.48 12.95
CA SER A 750 -24.23 2.09 12.83
C SER A 750 -25.75 1.98 12.62
N PRO A 751 -26.24 0.83 12.10
CA PRO A 751 -27.67 0.56 12.04
C PRO A 751 -28.35 0.70 13.40
N SER A 752 -29.54 1.30 13.43
CA SER A 752 -30.24 1.51 14.70
C SER A 752 -30.59 0.20 15.40
N VAL A 753 -30.39 0.16 16.71
CA VAL A 753 -30.72 -1.00 17.54
C VAL A 753 -32.10 -0.81 18.15
N LYS A 754 -32.99 -1.77 17.92
CA LYS A 754 -34.39 -1.73 18.35
C LYS A 754 -34.53 -2.36 19.73
N SER A 755 -35.26 -1.70 20.62
CA SER A 755 -35.78 -2.33 21.84
C SER A 755 -36.86 -3.37 21.51
N ASN A 756 -37.26 -4.15 22.53
CA ASN A 756 -38.45 -4.98 22.46
C ASN A 756 -39.69 -4.13 22.13
N ILE A 757 -40.71 -4.80 21.59
CA ILE A 757 -42.01 -4.17 21.35
C ILE A 757 -42.82 -4.28 22.64
N TYR A 758 -43.27 -3.15 23.16
CA TYR A 758 -44.06 -3.07 24.37
C TYR A 758 -45.51 -2.74 24.04
N ARG A 759 -46.43 -3.29 24.82
CA ARG A 759 -47.88 -3.13 24.66
C ARG A 759 -48.43 -2.17 25.72
N LEU A 760 -49.36 -1.31 25.34
CA LEU A 760 -50.09 -0.41 26.23
C LEU A 760 -51.59 -0.52 25.98
N ASN A 761 -52.36 -0.76 27.04
CA ASN A 761 -53.82 -0.80 26.99
C ASN A 761 -54.37 0.50 27.55
N LEU A 762 -55.20 1.17 26.76
CA LEU A 762 -55.86 2.41 27.13
C LEU A 762 -57.36 2.20 27.20
N SER A 763 -58.01 2.92 28.12
CA SER A 763 -59.47 3.11 28.08
C SER A 763 -59.84 4.56 28.32
N LYS A 764 -60.88 5.02 27.60
CA LYS A 764 -61.48 6.36 27.75
C LYS A 764 -62.90 6.24 28.33
N PRO A 765 -63.35 7.20 29.15
CA PRO A 765 -64.71 7.18 29.71
C PRO A 765 -65.79 7.27 28.61
N THR A 766 -66.95 6.66 28.85
CA THR A 766 -68.11 6.60 27.93
C THR A 766 -69.23 7.59 28.20
N SER A 767 -69.14 8.39 29.25
CA SER A 767 -70.13 9.43 29.52
C SER A 767 -69.51 10.62 30.23
N VAL A 768 -69.81 11.81 29.70
CA VAL A 768 -69.67 13.06 30.44
C VAL A 768 -70.93 13.20 31.29
N GLU A 769 -70.86 12.87 32.58
CA GLU A 769 -71.71 13.62 33.51
C GLU A 769 -71.10 15.02 33.55
N VAL A 770 -71.90 16.03 33.20
CA VAL A 770 -71.54 17.41 33.48
C VAL A 770 -71.37 17.51 35.00
N VAL A 771 -70.13 17.51 35.47
CA VAL A 771 -69.82 18.00 36.81
C VAL A 771 -69.97 19.50 36.70
N ASP A 772 -71.13 19.99 37.11
CA ASP A 772 -71.30 21.39 37.43
C ASP A 772 -70.31 21.70 38.57
N ASN A 773 -69.26 22.46 38.27
CA ASN A 773 -68.24 22.89 39.22
C ASN A 773 -68.72 24.11 40.05
N GLY A 774 -70.02 24.45 40.00
CA GLY A 774 -70.64 25.46 40.85
C GLY A 774 -70.87 24.98 42.29
N ILE A 775 -71.05 25.93 43.21
CA ILE A 775 -71.64 25.62 44.52
C ILE A 775 -73.15 25.39 44.28
N PRO A 776 -73.77 24.31 44.83
CA PRO A 776 -75.20 24.08 44.72
C PRO A 776 -76.00 25.31 45.16
N THR A 777 -77.08 25.66 44.47
CA THR A 777 -77.96 26.77 44.89
C THR A 777 -78.89 26.39 46.05
N ASP A 778 -79.09 25.09 46.29
CA ASP A 778 -79.88 24.55 47.40
C ASP A 778 -79.31 23.21 47.89
N TYR A 779 -79.71 22.80 49.09
CA TYR A 779 -79.41 21.48 49.63
C TYR A 779 -80.14 20.41 48.81
N TYR A 780 -79.43 19.41 48.32
CA TYR A 780 -80.06 18.29 47.63
C TYR A 780 -79.48 16.95 48.09
N LEU A 781 -80.31 15.91 48.02
CA LEU A 781 -79.92 14.52 48.22
C LEU A 781 -80.44 13.72 47.03
N SER A 782 -79.54 13.25 46.18
CA SER A 782 -79.89 12.50 44.98
C SER A 782 -80.37 11.10 45.32
N GLN A 783 -81.12 10.50 44.39
CA GLN A 783 -81.38 9.07 44.40
C GLN A 783 -80.05 8.32 44.25
N ASN A 784 -79.82 7.30 45.07
CA ASN A 784 -78.62 6.48 44.98
C ASN A 784 -78.59 5.76 43.63
N TYR A 785 -77.39 5.59 43.05
CA TYR A 785 -77.21 4.85 41.81
C TYR A 785 -76.05 3.85 41.93
N PRO A 786 -76.24 2.58 41.53
CA PRO A 786 -77.51 1.98 41.05
C PRO A 786 -78.59 1.89 42.14
N ASN A 787 -79.87 1.79 41.76
CA ASN A 787 -80.97 1.43 42.66
C ASN A 787 -82.06 0.70 41.86
N PRO A 788 -82.26 -0.63 42.05
CA PRO A 788 -81.66 -1.46 43.10
C PRO A 788 -80.14 -1.63 42.95
N PHE A 789 -79.41 -1.86 44.05
CA PHE A 789 -77.95 -2.03 44.05
C PHE A 789 -77.52 -3.40 44.59
N ASN A 790 -76.35 -3.88 44.17
CA ASN A 790 -75.73 -5.12 44.64
C ASN A 790 -74.18 -5.04 44.59
N PRO A 791 -73.46 -5.15 45.73
CA PRO A 791 -73.84 -4.65 47.04
C PRO A 791 -73.47 -3.18 47.24
N VAL A 792 -72.82 -2.52 46.27
CA VAL A 792 -72.33 -1.13 46.39
C VAL A 792 -73.22 -0.16 45.61
N THR A 793 -73.53 0.99 46.22
CA THR A 793 -74.19 2.12 45.56
C THR A 793 -73.49 3.43 45.88
N THR A 794 -73.66 4.41 44.99
CA THR A 794 -73.20 5.78 45.21
C THR A 794 -74.37 6.68 45.60
N ILE A 795 -74.18 7.52 46.61
CA ILE A 795 -75.12 8.55 47.07
C ILE A 795 -74.48 9.91 46.82
N LYS A 796 -75.17 10.80 46.10
CA LYS A 796 -74.71 12.18 45.83
C LYS A 796 -75.57 13.17 46.60
N PHE A 797 -74.95 14.21 47.17
CA PHE A 797 -75.66 15.33 47.80
C PHE A 797 -74.91 16.64 47.59
N GLY A 798 -75.59 17.77 47.80
CA GLY A 798 -74.99 19.10 47.67
C GLY A 798 -75.33 19.99 48.86
N LEU A 799 -74.37 20.85 49.20
CA LEU A 799 -74.48 21.86 50.25
C LEU A 799 -74.29 23.26 49.62
N PRO A 800 -75.26 24.19 49.75
CA PRO A 800 -75.12 25.56 49.24
C PRO A 800 -74.23 26.45 50.12
N GLU A 801 -73.99 26.03 51.37
CA GLU A 801 -73.18 26.73 52.38
C GLU A 801 -72.46 25.71 53.28
N ASP A 802 -71.46 26.16 54.04
CA ASP A 802 -70.74 25.31 54.99
C ASP A 802 -71.67 24.87 56.14
N ALA A 803 -71.68 23.57 56.46
CA ALA A 803 -72.59 23.02 57.46
C ALA A 803 -72.04 21.78 58.17
N GLN A 804 -72.52 21.51 59.39
CA GLN A 804 -72.35 20.19 60.01
C GLN A 804 -73.24 19.17 59.29
N VAL A 805 -72.64 18.11 58.75
CA VAL A 805 -73.31 17.10 57.93
C VAL A 805 -73.29 15.74 58.61
N GLU A 806 -74.47 15.12 58.70
CA GLU A 806 -74.64 13.72 59.10
C GLU A 806 -75.43 12.97 58.02
N LEU A 807 -74.81 11.96 57.38
CA LEU A 807 -75.48 11.06 56.43
C LEU A 807 -75.55 9.66 57.03
N VAL A 808 -76.77 9.19 57.29
CA VAL A 808 -77.01 7.95 58.03
C VAL A 808 -77.98 7.04 57.29
N VAL A 809 -77.67 5.75 57.25
CA VAL A 809 -78.52 4.69 56.70
C VAL A 809 -79.28 3.99 57.83
N TYR A 810 -80.57 3.76 57.61
CA TYR A 810 -81.51 3.07 58.48
C TYR A 810 -82.17 1.88 57.76
N ASN A 811 -82.51 0.83 58.49
CA ASN A 811 -83.37 -0.25 58.00
C ASN A 811 -84.87 0.09 58.16
N VAL A 812 -85.76 -0.82 57.73
CA VAL A 812 -87.23 -0.62 57.75
C VAL A 812 -87.83 -0.46 59.14
N ILE A 813 -87.17 -0.93 60.21
CA ILE A 813 -87.63 -0.76 61.60
C ILE A 813 -87.09 0.53 62.24
N GLY A 814 -86.35 1.35 61.49
CA GLY A 814 -85.78 2.62 61.97
C GLY A 814 -84.47 2.46 62.74
N GLN A 815 -83.84 1.28 62.71
CA GLN A 815 -82.52 1.08 63.32
C GLN A 815 -81.45 1.68 62.41
N LYS A 816 -80.56 2.50 62.98
CA LYS A 816 -79.35 3.00 62.31
C LYS A 816 -78.42 1.83 62.00
N VAL A 817 -78.14 1.59 60.72
CA VAL A 817 -77.27 0.50 60.26
C VAL A 817 -75.89 0.98 59.84
N ALA A 818 -75.76 2.22 59.35
CA ALA A 818 -74.46 2.80 59.02
C ALA A 818 -74.49 4.33 59.13
N THR A 819 -73.41 4.95 59.61
CA THR A 819 -73.15 6.38 59.45
C THR A 819 -72.09 6.52 58.36
N LEU A 820 -72.43 7.19 57.26
CA LEU A 820 -71.55 7.36 56.10
C LEU A 820 -70.75 8.66 56.17
N VAL A 821 -71.33 9.70 56.77
CA VAL A 821 -70.69 11.01 57.00
C VAL A 821 -71.14 11.54 58.36
N SER A 822 -70.24 12.15 59.12
CA SER A 822 -70.53 12.83 60.39
C SER A 822 -69.45 13.87 60.71
N GLU A 823 -69.38 14.93 59.91
CA GLU A 823 -68.34 15.96 60.01
C GLU A 823 -68.81 17.33 59.50
N TYR A 824 -68.02 18.37 59.74
CA TYR A 824 -68.27 19.72 59.22
C TYR A 824 -67.74 19.81 57.79
N MET A 825 -68.60 20.10 56.82
CA MET A 825 -68.28 20.11 55.40
C MET A 825 -68.51 21.50 54.80
N ARG A 826 -67.70 21.89 53.80
CA ARG A 826 -67.85 23.17 53.10
C ARG A 826 -68.98 23.14 52.05
N ALA A 827 -69.42 24.29 51.57
CA ALA A 827 -70.31 24.37 50.42
C ALA A 827 -69.72 23.61 49.21
N GLY A 828 -70.52 22.76 48.55
CA GLY A 828 -70.05 21.94 47.43
C GLY A 828 -70.89 20.69 47.14
N HIS A 829 -70.52 20.00 46.08
CA HIS A 829 -71.10 18.71 45.68
C HIS A 829 -70.29 17.56 46.27
N TYR A 830 -70.97 16.58 46.87
CA TYR A 830 -70.36 15.46 47.57
C TYR A 830 -70.88 14.12 47.05
N VAL A 831 -70.00 13.13 47.04
CA VAL A 831 -70.27 11.78 46.56
C VAL A 831 -69.76 10.80 47.62
N VAL A 832 -70.64 9.94 48.11
CA VAL A 832 -70.34 8.96 49.16
C VAL A 832 -70.81 7.59 48.71
N GLN A 833 -69.94 6.58 48.86
CA GLN A 833 -70.32 5.20 48.58
C GLN A 833 -70.88 4.52 49.83
N PHE A 834 -71.91 3.70 49.61
CA PHE A 834 -72.43 2.78 50.61
C PHE A 834 -72.21 1.34 50.15
N ASP A 835 -71.49 0.56 50.94
CA ASP A 835 -71.33 -0.88 50.76
C ASP A 835 -72.34 -1.64 51.64
N GLY A 836 -73.31 -2.25 50.96
CA GLY A 836 -74.37 -3.07 51.49
C GLY A 836 -73.98 -4.51 51.84
N SER A 837 -72.72 -4.92 51.64
CA SER A 837 -72.29 -6.33 51.68
C SER A 837 -72.61 -7.03 53.01
N ASN A 838 -72.58 -6.31 54.12
CA ASN A 838 -72.83 -6.85 55.45
C ASN A 838 -74.31 -6.76 55.91
N TYR A 839 -75.22 -6.30 55.04
CA TYR A 839 -76.63 -6.13 55.35
C TYR A 839 -77.51 -7.06 54.50
N ALA A 840 -78.71 -7.40 54.98
CA ALA A 840 -79.65 -8.28 54.27
C ALA A 840 -80.27 -7.57 53.05
N SER A 841 -80.69 -8.33 52.03
CA SER A 841 -81.48 -7.74 50.93
C SER A 841 -82.78 -7.14 51.47
N GLY A 842 -83.14 -5.95 50.99
CA GLY A 842 -84.29 -5.24 51.51
C GLY A 842 -84.25 -3.74 51.26
N THR A 843 -85.30 -3.05 51.74
CA THR A 843 -85.40 -1.59 51.65
C THR A 843 -84.65 -0.93 52.79
N TYR A 844 -83.85 0.08 52.45
CA TYR A 844 -83.13 0.94 53.39
C TYR A 844 -83.50 2.40 53.12
N PHE A 845 -83.33 3.23 54.14
CA PHE A 845 -83.52 4.67 54.04
C PHE A 845 -82.20 5.36 54.40
N TYR A 846 -81.80 6.36 53.64
CA TYR A 846 -80.68 7.21 53.99
C TYR A 846 -81.16 8.63 54.22
N VAL A 847 -80.67 9.22 55.31
CA VAL A 847 -81.08 10.53 55.82
C VAL A 847 -79.85 11.42 55.90
N LEU A 848 -79.89 12.54 55.20
CA LEU A 848 -78.90 13.61 55.27
C LEU A 848 -79.44 14.70 56.19
N ARG A 849 -78.69 15.03 57.25
CA ARG A 849 -78.90 16.20 58.09
C ARG A 849 -77.77 17.18 57.80
N ALA A 850 -78.08 18.37 57.31
CA ALA A 850 -77.10 19.40 57.03
C ALA A 850 -77.65 20.76 57.48
N GLY A 851 -77.02 21.36 58.49
CA GLY A 851 -77.53 22.58 59.13
C GLY A 851 -78.96 22.39 59.66
N ASN A 852 -79.90 23.21 59.19
CA ASN A 852 -81.32 23.13 59.55
C ASN A 852 -82.17 22.27 58.59
N ARG A 853 -81.55 21.56 57.61
CA ARG A 853 -82.26 20.73 56.63
C ARG A 853 -82.11 19.24 56.95
N VAL A 854 -83.20 18.50 56.73
CA VAL A 854 -83.23 17.03 56.80
C VAL A 854 -83.83 16.50 55.51
N LEU A 855 -83.02 15.81 54.70
CA LEU A 855 -83.43 15.18 53.45
C LEU A 855 -83.36 13.66 53.61
N LYS A 856 -84.27 12.93 52.98
CA LYS A 856 -84.33 11.46 53.08
C LYS A 856 -84.72 10.83 51.75
N ASN A 857 -84.11 9.70 51.43
CA ASN A 857 -84.45 8.88 50.27
C ASN A 857 -84.42 7.39 50.64
N LYS A 858 -84.97 6.56 49.75
CA LYS A 858 -85.02 5.11 49.92
C LYS A 858 -84.16 4.41 48.88
N MET A 859 -83.52 3.32 49.27
CA MET A 859 -82.71 2.45 48.42
C MET A 859 -83.10 0.98 48.59
N LEU A 860 -82.98 0.20 47.52
CA LEU A 860 -83.26 -1.24 47.52
C LEU A 860 -81.97 -2.03 47.30
N LEU A 861 -81.52 -2.76 48.32
CA LEU A 861 -80.41 -3.70 48.22
C LEU A 861 -80.95 -5.05 47.74
N ILE A 862 -80.43 -5.55 46.62
CA ILE A 862 -80.69 -6.90 46.11
C ILE A 862 -79.36 -7.65 46.19
N LYS A 863 -79.35 -8.84 46.79
CA LYS A 863 -78.19 -9.73 46.76
C LYS A 863 -78.43 -10.83 45.75
#